data_AF-A0A7Y5NES8-F1
#
_entry.id   AF-A0A7Y5NES8-F1
#
_cell.length_a   1.000
_cell.length_b   1.000
_cell.length_c   1.000
_cell.angle_alpha   90.00
_cell.angle_beta   90.00
_cell.angle_gamma   90.00
#
_symmetry.space_group_name_H-M   'P 1'
#
loop_
_entity.id
_entity.type
_entity.pdbx_description
1 polymer ?
#
loop_
_entity_poly.entity_id
_entity_poly.type
_entity_poly.pdbx_seq_one_letter_code
_entity_poly.pdbx_strand_id
1 'polypeptide(L)'
;MTEHEIASSQFTAKLRSFLRKLFGANGAPASTRARPPRASAAEADPTLPLQRGDLVARYVIQKTLGRGNMGTVYLAKEKNTGKEVALKFLKQELLSDSSAVVRFKREANSAAQIIHANIVTVYELQEKAQRPYIVMEYVEGETLRARVERERLSRAEFFDFAVQIAEGVRMAHRLGVIHRDLKPENILINRDGQIKIVDFGLAKMKSECEQLTITGLVSGTPPYMSPEQWDAANVDQRSDIFALGIIFHEMLAGVRPFASTDLGALRNAICFEAHARLQLEDAQIAQRLQPFLDKALEKNPLARYQTMDELLADLQRARAGLMGTPGLPATADLATVVQQASPAATLSASMFSEEGALQFYLERGEDKLALADIAQSGVTISIKGSRQIGKTALLRRIIAAARRHGKQVVFMDFQEFDQSQLENEETFFRSFCMALTYKFAPLEQVETAWQQHRLLGRIRACAEIFEMFVLKRRTRPLTLAMDNVDRILGKDYSVNFFSMLRAWHNKRQQANPVWQQFDLVLATSTEPAAFIADLTRSPFNVGRVLHLQDFTPEQAATLNERNQSLLIPEQLQELQRWVGGHPYLLRQAFELLTTRLYDLTALFEHATDIYGPFGDHLRPLWFGLNSKENFETESMKAGLRQVLKTNKCADENIFYRLQAAGLVTGAASHAKFRCLLYEKFFGERLHA
;
A
#
# COMPACT_ATOMS: atom_id res chain seq x y z
N MET A 1 18.06 -6.35 6.88
CA MET A 1 17.65 -5.07 7.49
C MET A 1 18.75 -4.60 8.42
N THR A 2 19.36 -3.45 8.15
CA THR A 2 20.33 -2.85 9.07
C THR A 2 19.60 -2.12 10.20
N GLU A 3 20.23 -1.97 11.37
CA GLU A 3 19.67 -1.28 12.56
C GLU A 3 19.10 0.12 12.24
N HIS A 4 19.51 0.73 11.13
CA HIS A 4 19.07 2.03 10.66
C HIS A 4 17.66 2.07 10.02
N GLU A 5 17.15 0.98 9.45
CA GLU A 5 15.78 0.94 8.87
C GLU A 5 14.71 0.90 9.96
N ILE A 6 15.02 0.20 11.06
CA ILE A 6 14.21 0.17 12.28
C ILE A 6 14.11 1.57 12.88
N ALA A 7 15.23 2.31 12.89
CA ALA A 7 15.27 3.70 13.35
C ALA A 7 14.43 4.64 12.47
N SER A 8 14.37 4.45 11.14
CA SER A 8 13.57 5.28 10.23
C SER A 8 12.07 5.03 10.40
N SER A 9 11.64 3.78 10.52
CA SER A 9 10.23 3.40 10.72
C SER A 9 9.68 3.85 12.08
N GLN A 10 10.46 3.67 13.15
CA GLN A 10 10.12 4.19 14.49
C GLN A 10 10.08 5.73 14.52
N PHE A 11 10.92 6.41 13.72
CA PHE A 11 10.90 7.86 13.58
C PHE A 11 9.60 8.35 12.94
N THR A 12 9.19 7.79 11.79
CA THR A 12 7.95 8.23 11.11
C THR A 12 6.75 8.04 12.02
N ALA A 13 6.74 6.98 12.85
CA ALA A 13 5.71 6.76 13.85
C ALA A 13 5.69 7.82 14.98
N LYS A 14 6.86 8.25 15.48
CA LYS A 14 6.98 9.27 16.54
C LYS A 14 6.54 10.66 16.07
N LEU A 15 6.95 11.06 14.87
CA LEU A 15 6.52 12.31 14.23
C LEU A 15 5.01 12.29 13.95
N ARG A 16 4.48 11.21 13.37
CA ARG A 16 3.03 11.05 13.15
C ARG A 16 2.24 11.07 14.45
N SER A 17 2.72 10.42 15.51
CA SER A 17 2.07 10.44 16.82
C SER A 17 2.00 11.85 17.40
N PHE A 18 3.05 12.65 17.25
CA PHE A 18 3.09 14.00 17.78
C PHE A 18 2.25 14.99 16.95
N LEU A 19 2.29 14.89 15.62
CA LEU A 19 1.40 15.64 14.72
C LEU A 19 -0.08 15.35 15.05
N ARG A 20 -0.45 14.08 15.28
CA ARG A 20 -1.84 13.73 15.69
C ARG A 20 -2.26 14.37 17.01
N LYS A 21 -1.37 14.43 18.00
CA LYS A 21 -1.67 15.10 19.28
C LYS A 21 -1.92 16.60 19.09
N LEU A 22 -1.17 17.23 18.19
CA LEU A 22 -1.20 18.67 17.96
C LEU A 22 -2.36 19.17 17.08
N PHE A 23 -2.80 18.37 16.12
CA PHE A 23 -3.95 18.69 15.27
C PHE A 23 -5.26 18.05 15.78
N GLY A 24 -5.19 17.30 16.88
CA GLY A 24 -6.32 16.58 17.48
C GLY A 24 -7.25 17.40 18.37
N ALA A 25 -7.01 18.71 18.53
CA ALA A 25 -7.86 19.59 19.32
C ALA A 25 -7.95 20.98 18.67
N ASN A 26 -9.15 21.33 18.19
CA ASN A 26 -9.73 22.68 18.03
C ASN A 26 -11.06 22.45 17.28
N GLY A 27 -12.23 22.88 17.73
CA GLY A 27 -12.58 24.04 18.53
C GLY A 27 -13.72 24.74 17.77
N ALA A 28 -14.97 24.44 18.14
CA ALA A 28 -16.16 25.00 17.51
C ALA A 28 -16.35 26.48 17.87
N PRO A 29 -16.88 27.33 16.97
CA PRO A 29 -17.44 28.62 17.36
C PRO A 29 -18.92 28.51 17.74
N ALA A 30 -19.31 29.38 18.68
CA ALA A 30 -20.54 29.36 19.45
C ALA A 30 -21.81 29.75 18.67
N SER A 31 -22.94 29.32 19.25
CA SER A 31 -24.31 29.40 18.74
C SER A 31 -24.92 30.80 18.71
N THR A 32 -25.83 31.02 17.75
CA THR A 32 -27.00 31.88 17.90
C THR A 32 -28.26 31.14 17.45
N ARG A 33 -29.30 31.16 18.31
CA ARG A 33 -30.61 30.49 18.13
C ARG A 33 -31.60 31.40 17.39
N ALA A 34 -32.42 30.82 16.50
CA ALA A 34 -33.82 31.21 16.24
C ALA A 34 -34.63 30.06 15.59
N ARG A 35 -35.97 30.05 15.81
CA ARG A 35 -36.98 28.95 15.74
C ARG A 35 -37.47 28.52 14.32
N PRO A 36 -38.26 27.42 14.18
CA PRO A 36 -38.45 26.61 12.95
C PRO A 36 -39.73 26.98 12.14
N PRO A 37 -39.97 26.41 10.93
CA PRO A 37 -40.74 25.14 10.82
C PRO A 37 -40.48 24.26 9.56
N ARG A 38 -40.53 22.92 9.73
CA ARG A 38 -41.42 21.94 9.05
C ARG A 38 -40.87 20.51 9.17
N ALA A 39 -41.77 19.56 9.43
CA ALA A 39 -41.47 18.17 9.79
C ALA A 39 -40.68 17.43 8.71
N SER A 40 -39.41 17.12 9.01
CA SER A 40 -38.67 16.01 8.41
C SER A 40 -38.46 14.97 9.50
N ALA A 41 -38.56 13.68 9.17
CA ALA A 41 -38.37 12.57 10.12
C ALA A 41 -37.20 12.86 11.07
N ALA A 42 -37.49 12.93 12.37
CA ALA A 42 -36.49 13.28 13.37
C ALA A 42 -35.32 12.30 13.26
N GLU A 43 -34.10 12.84 13.17
CA GLU A 43 -32.90 12.01 13.18
C GLU A 43 -32.81 11.23 14.49
N ALA A 44 -32.56 9.93 14.40
CA ALA A 44 -32.45 9.08 15.58
C ALA A 44 -31.17 9.41 16.35
N ASP A 45 -31.23 9.27 17.69
CA ASP A 45 -30.05 9.31 18.55
C ASP A 45 -29.26 8.00 18.35
N PRO A 46 -28.07 8.05 17.73
CA PRO A 46 -27.29 6.86 17.46
C PRO A 46 -26.66 6.27 18.73
N THR A 47 -26.76 6.90 19.90
CA THR A 47 -26.26 6.33 21.17
C THR A 47 -27.16 5.22 21.74
N LEU A 48 -28.38 5.10 21.24
CA LEU A 48 -29.31 4.02 21.56
C LEU A 48 -29.27 2.90 20.49
N PRO A 49 -29.79 1.69 20.79
CA PRO A 49 -29.96 0.65 19.79
C PRO A 49 -30.90 1.13 18.67
N LEU A 50 -30.38 1.21 17.45
CA LEU A 50 -31.14 1.65 16.28
C LEU A 50 -32.19 0.62 15.85
N GLN A 51 -33.37 1.10 15.46
CA GLN A 51 -34.50 0.33 14.97
C GLN A 51 -34.76 0.56 13.48
N ARG A 52 -35.58 -0.31 12.87
CA ARG A 52 -35.98 -0.15 11.47
C ARG A 52 -36.72 1.18 11.29
N GLY A 53 -36.31 1.94 10.28
CA GLY A 53 -36.87 3.26 9.97
C GLY A 53 -36.06 4.43 10.54
N ASP A 54 -35.15 4.17 11.48
CA ASP A 54 -34.29 5.21 12.05
C ASP A 54 -33.40 5.84 10.98
N LEU A 55 -33.27 7.17 11.05
CA LEU A 55 -32.42 7.95 10.16
C LEU A 55 -31.10 8.30 10.83
N VAL A 56 -30.01 7.78 10.28
CA VAL A 56 -28.64 8.19 10.63
C VAL A 56 -28.03 8.94 9.45
N ALA A 57 -27.95 10.26 9.56
CA ALA A 57 -27.52 11.16 8.49
C ALA A 57 -28.36 10.93 7.22
N ARG A 58 -27.83 10.20 6.23
CA ARG A 58 -28.52 9.89 4.97
C ARG A 58 -28.96 8.42 4.85
N TYR A 59 -28.76 7.62 5.89
CA TYR A 59 -29.01 6.18 5.89
C TYR A 59 -30.24 5.84 6.73
N VAL A 60 -31.17 5.11 6.12
CA VAL A 60 -32.35 4.58 6.81
C VAL A 60 -32.10 3.14 7.21
N ILE A 61 -32.09 2.87 8.51
CA ILE A 61 -31.86 1.54 9.07
C ILE A 61 -32.98 0.59 8.63
N GLN A 62 -32.60 -0.57 8.13
CA GLN A 62 -33.52 -1.62 7.69
C GLN A 62 -33.64 -2.73 8.73
N LYS A 63 -32.50 -3.28 9.19
CA LYS A 63 -32.43 -4.35 10.21
C LYS A 63 -31.04 -4.42 10.83
N THR A 64 -30.93 -5.07 11.98
CA THR A 64 -29.63 -5.44 12.56
C THR A 64 -29.08 -6.67 11.82
N LEU A 65 -27.81 -6.63 11.41
CA LEU A 65 -27.10 -7.75 10.77
C LEU A 65 -26.33 -8.60 11.78
N GLY A 66 -25.77 -7.98 12.82
CA GLY A 66 -25.04 -8.72 13.85
C GLY A 66 -24.55 -7.84 15.00
N ARG A 67 -24.21 -8.47 16.12
CA ARG A 67 -23.61 -7.85 17.30
C ARG A 67 -22.30 -8.56 17.61
N GLY A 68 -21.18 -7.90 17.38
CA GLY A 68 -19.83 -8.42 17.65
C GLY A 68 -19.24 -7.86 18.94
N ASN A 69 -17.99 -8.22 19.24
CA ASN A 69 -17.29 -7.73 20.44
C ASN A 69 -17.11 -6.21 20.44
N MET A 70 -16.72 -5.62 19.30
CA MET A 70 -16.43 -4.19 19.18
C MET A 70 -17.59 -3.33 18.70
N GLY A 71 -18.68 -3.91 18.20
CA GLY A 71 -19.72 -3.10 17.58
C GLY A 71 -20.96 -3.85 17.13
N THR A 72 -21.98 -3.07 16.78
CA THR A 72 -23.23 -3.56 16.17
C THR A 72 -23.27 -3.17 14.71
N VAL A 73 -23.60 -4.11 13.83
CA VAL A 73 -23.71 -3.91 12.39
C VAL A 73 -25.17 -3.86 11.99
N TYR A 74 -25.57 -2.86 11.22
CA TYR A 74 -26.92 -2.66 10.71
C TYR A 74 -26.91 -2.65 9.18
N LEU A 75 -27.94 -3.22 8.56
CA LEU A 75 -28.26 -2.97 7.17
C LEU A 75 -28.98 -1.62 7.10
N ALA A 76 -28.53 -0.75 6.20
CA ALA A 76 -29.18 0.53 5.95
C ALA A 76 -29.32 0.79 4.44
N LYS A 77 -30.27 1.64 4.08
CA LYS A 77 -30.50 2.09 2.71
C LYS A 77 -30.17 3.58 2.62
N GLU A 78 -29.30 3.95 1.70
CA GLU A 78 -28.99 5.35 1.43
C GLU A 78 -30.19 6.03 0.75
N LYS A 79 -30.64 7.18 1.31
CA LYS A 79 -31.85 7.87 0.82
C LYS A 79 -31.75 8.33 -0.63
N ASN A 80 -30.59 8.84 -1.04
CA ASN A 80 -30.44 9.51 -2.33
C ASN A 80 -30.31 8.52 -3.49
N THR A 81 -29.59 7.42 -3.27
CA THR A 81 -29.26 6.44 -4.31
C THR A 81 -30.11 5.18 -4.20
N GLY A 82 -30.75 4.94 -3.06
CA GLY A 82 -31.41 3.67 -2.75
C GLY A 82 -30.43 2.52 -2.52
N LYS A 83 -29.11 2.77 -2.51
CA LYS A 83 -28.09 1.73 -2.33
C LYS A 83 -28.12 1.16 -0.92
N GLU A 84 -28.02 -0.16 -0.81
CA GLU A 84 -27.88 -0.85 0.48
C GLU A 84 -26.42 -0.84 0.96
N VAL A 85 -26.22 -0.58 2.24
CA VAL A 85 -24.92 -0.49 2.91
C VAL A 85 -24.97 -1.13 4.29
N ALA A 86 -23.82 -1.59 4.77
CA ALA A 86 -23.67 -2.03 6.15
C ALA A 86 -23.08 -0.88 6.98
N LEU A 87 -23.68 -0.62 8.14
CA LEU A 87 -23.23 0.38 9.11
C LEU A 87 -22.76 -0.31 10.38
N LYS A 88 -21.45 -0.27 10.65
CA LYS A 88 -20.87 -0.82 11.88
C LYS A 88 -20.64 0.30 12.89
N PHE A 89 -21.34 0.27 14.01
CA PHE A 89 -21.20 1.24 15.10
C PHE A 89 -20.35 0.66 16.22
N LEU A 90 -19.45 1.47 16.78
CA LEU A 90 -18.76 1.14 18.03
C LEU A 90 -19.79 0.97 19.16
N LYS A 91 -19.60 -0.01 20.04
CA LYS A 91 -20.47 -0.25 21.20
C LYS A 91 -20.53 0.96 22.14
N GLN A 92 -21.70 1.20 22.74
CA GLN A 92 -21.92 2.37 23.62
C GLN A 92 -21.00 2.32 24.84
N GLU A 93 -20.77 1.12 25.37
CA GLU A 93 -19.92 0.85 26.53
C GLU A 93 -18.44 1.18 26.26
N LEU A 94 -18.04 1.23 24.99
CA LEU A 94 -16.67 1.52 24.56
C LEU A 94 -16.46 3.00 24.19
N LEU A 95 -17.49 3.84 24.25
CA LEU A 95 -17.36 5.27 23.91
C LEU A 95 -16.62 6.09 24.96
N SER A 96 -16.69 5.69 26.23
CA SER A 96 -15.92 6.30 27.31
C SER A 96 -14.43 5.91 27.27
N ASP A 97 -14.10 4.77 26.65
CA ASP A 97 -12.73 4.38 26.39
C ASP A 97 -12.19 5.08 25.14
N SER A 98 -11.55 6.23 25.36
CA SER A 98 -10.86 6.99 24.30
C SER A 98 -9.89 6.13 23.47
N SER A 99 -9.31 5.09 24.06
CA SER A 99 -8.42 4.18 23.35
C SER A 99 -9.21 3.26 22.40
N ALA A 100 -10.39 2.77 22.78
CA ALA A 100 -11.27 1.98 21.91
C ALA A 100 -11.79 2.79 20.72
N VAL A 101 -12.15 4.05 20.94
CA VAL A 101 -12.59 4.97 19.88
C VAL A 101 -11.46 5.23 18.87
N VAL A 102 -10.25 5.55 19.36
CA VAL A 102 -9.08 5.78 18.49
C VAL A 102 -8.69 4.51 17.73
N ARG A 103 -8.77 3.33 18.37
CA ARG A 103 -8.55 2.03 17.72
C ARG A 103 -9.55 1.84 16.57
N PHE A 104 -10.85 1.90 16.87
CA PHE A 104 -11.91 1.72 15.88
C PHE A 104 -11.74 2.62 14.64
N LYS A 105 -11.44 3.90 14.83
CA LYS A 105 -11.18 4.85 13.73
C LYS A 105 -9.92 4.50 12.93
N ARG A 106 -8.83 4.10 13.60
CA ARG A 106 -7.56 3.73 12.95
C ARG A 106 -7.73 2.48 12.07
N GLU A 107 -8.50 1.53 12.54
CA GLU A 107 -8.71 0.26 11.87
C GLU A 107 -9.62 0.44 10.64
N ALA A 108 -10.70 1.23 10.77
CA ALA A 108 -11.50 1.67 9.64
C ALA A 108 -10.66 2.35 8.54
N ASN A 109 -9.76 3.26 8.92
CA ASN A 109 -8.87 3.95 7.98
C ASN A 109 -7.83 3.04 7.33
N SER A 110 -7.45 1.94 7.99
CA SER A 110 -6.51 0.96 7.42
C SER A 110 -7.25 0.05 6.44
N ALA A 111 -8.46 -0.40 6.78
CA ALA A 111 -9.32 -1.19 5.91
C ALA A 111 -9.80 -0.40 4.67
N ALA A 112 -10.04 0.91 4.79
CA ALA A 112 -10.44 1.77 3.67
C ALA A 112 -9.39 1.91 2.56
N GLN A 113 -8.13 1.56 2.82
CA GLN A 113 -7.07 1.56 1.80
C GLN A 113 -7.08 0.31 0.93
N ILE A 114 -7.83 -0.73 1.35
CA ILE A 114 -7.83 -2.02 0.69
C ILE A 114 -9.04 -2.09 -0.25
N ILE A 115 -8.77 -2.06 -1.55
CA ILE A 115 -9.77 -2.26 -2.59
C ILE A 115 -9.45 -3.58 -3.29
N HIS A 116 -10.27 -4.61 -3.04
CA HIS A 116 -10.09 -5.93 -3.62
C HIS A 116 -11.43 -6.64 -3.79
N ALA A 117 -11.55 -7.48 -4.81
CA ALA A 117 -12.77 -8.25 -5.07
C ALA A 117 -13.19 -9.10 -3.86
N ASN A 118 -12.20 -9.68 -3.15
CA ASN A 118 -12.43 -10.55 -1.99
C ASN A 118 -12.37 -9.87 -0.62
N ILE A 119 -12.43 -8.55 -0.56
CA ILE A 119 -12.46 -7.78 0.69
C ILE A 119 -13.65 -6.83 0.65
N VAL A 120 -14.37 -6.72 1.77
CA VAL A 120 -15.46 -5.75 1.89
C VAL A 120 -14.93 -4.33 1.79
N THR A 121 -15.52 -3.56 0.87
CA THR A 121 -15.11 -2.18 0.64
C THR A 121 -15.62 -1.29 1.78
N VAL A 122 -14.72 -0.59 2.45
CA VAL A 122 -15.09 0.48 3.40
C VAL A 122 -15.27 1.78 2.61
N TYR A 123 -16.47 2.34 2.63
CA TYR A 123 -16.79 3.57 1.90
C TYR A 123 -16.39 4.82 2.67
N GLU A 124 -16.75 4.88 3.95
CA GLU A 124 -16.46 6.05 4.80
C GLU A 124 -16.47 5.69 6.29
N LEU A 125 -15.69 6.44 7.05
CA LEU A 125 -15.76 6.50 8.50
C LEU A 125 -16.46 7.80 8.87
N GLN A 126 -17.53 7.70 9.64
CA GLN A 126 -18.36 8.81 10.05
C GLN A 126 -18.51 8.83 11.58
N GLU A 127 -18.99 9.95 12.11
CA GLU A 127 -19.26 10.11 13.53
C GLU A 127 -20.55 10.90 13.72
N LYS A 128 -21.41 10.41 14.62
CA LYS A 128 -22.65 11.11 14.98
C LYS A 128 -22.90 10.97 16.47
N ALA A 129 -23.23 12.09 17.12
CA ALA A 129 -23.41 12.17 18.58
C ALA A 129 -22.26 11.48 19.35
N GLN A 130 -21.01 11.74 18.95
CA GLN A 130 -19.79 11.15 19.52
C GLN A 130 -19.64 9.62 19.38
N ARG A 131 -20.52 8.97 18.62
CA ARG A 131 -20.44 7.54 18.29
C ARG A 131 -19.89 7.36 16.87
N PRO A 132 -18.67 6.82 16.69
CA PRO A 132 -18.14 6.55 15.37
C PRO A 132 -18.84 5.33 14.74
N TYR A 133 -19.01 5.39 13.42
CA TYR A 133 -19.52 4.28 12.63
C TYR A 133 -18.85 4.19 11.27
N ILE A 134 -18.73 2.97 10.76
CA ILE A 134 -18.13 2.66 9.47
C ILE A 134 -19.26 2.34 8.50
N VAL A 135 -19.28 3.01 7.37
CA VAL A 135 -20.14 2.68 6.23
C VAL A 135 -19.34 1.79 5.29
N MET A 136 -19.84 0.60 5.00
CA MET A 136 -19.17 -0.37 4.16
C MET A 136 -20.15 -1.09 3.23
N GLU A 137 -19.59 -1.79 2.25
CA GLU A 137 -20.30 -2.66 1.33
C GLU A 137 -21.19 -3.64 2.12
N TYR A 138 -22.48 -3.69 1.78
CA TYR A 138 -23.35 -4.75 2.23
C TYR A 138 -23.18 -5.94 1.29
N VAL A 139 -22.83 -7.09 1.86
CA VAL A 139 -22.71 -8.35 1.13
C VAL A 139 -23.93 -9.19 1.45
N GLU A 140 -24.79 -9.39 0.45
CA GLU A 140 -25.96 -10.25 0.59
C GLU A 140 -25.57 -11.71 0.38
N GLY A 141 -25.74 -12.53 1.43
CA GLY A 141 -25.33 -13.93 1.43
C GLY A 141 -25.25 -14.54 2.83
N GLU A 142 -24.40 -15.54 3.00
CA GLU A 142 -24.16 -16.23 4.28
C GLU A 142 -22.69 -16.16 4.72
N THR A 143 -22.41 -16.47 5.98
CA THR A 143 -21.01 -16.59 6.46
C THR A 143 -20.45 -17.97 6.09
N LEU A 144 -19.12 -18.08 5.97
CA LEU A 144 -18.45 -19.37 5.80
C LEU A 144 -18.77 -20.31 6.96
N ARG A 145 -18.92 -19.79 8.19
CA ARG A 145 -19.41 -20.54 9.36
C ARG A 145 -20.72 -21.26 9.06
N ALA A 146 -21.74 -20.50 8.66
CA ALA A 146 -23.06 -21.04 8.38
C ALA A 146 -23.01 -22.05 7.22
N ARG A 147 -22.21 -21.77 6.20
CA ARG A 147 -22.04 -22.67 5.04
C ARG A 147 -21.42 -24.02 5.42
N VAL A 148 -20.37 -24.02 6.26
CA VAL A 148 -19.67 -25.24 6.70
C VAL A 148 -20.52 -26.05 7.70
N GLU A 149 -21.31 -25.39 8.55
CA GLU A 149 -22.23 -26.06 9.47
C GLU A 149 -23.45 -26.68 8.76
N ARG A 150 -23.94 -26.02 7.71
CA ARG A 150 -25.10 -26.47 6.95
C ARG A 150 -24.80 -27.72 6.13
N GLU A 151 -23.65 -27.73 5.45
CA GLU A 151 -23.31 -28.80 4.50
C GLU A 151 -21.80 -28.86 4.26
N ARG A 152 -21.26 -30.07 4.05
CA ARG A 152 -19.86 -30.23 3.66
C ARG A 152 -19.59 -29.59 2.30
N LEU A 153 -18.45 -28.92 2.17
CA LEU A 153 -18.02 -28.34 0.91
C LEU A 153 -17.56 -29.43 -0.05
N SER A 154 -17.95 -29.33 -1.33
CA SER A 154 -17.30 -30.12 -2.36
C SER A 154 -15.84 -29.69 -2.52
N ARG A 155 -15.02 -30.54 -3.14
CA ARG A 155 -13.60 -30.23 -3.39
C ARG A 155 -13.42 -29.00 -4.24
N ALA A 156 -14.25 -28.86 -5.28
CA ALA A 156 -14.20 -27.71 -6.18
C ALA A 156 -14.52 -26.42 -5.42
N GLU A 157 -15.62 -26.42 -4.65
CA GLU A 157 -16.00 -25.28 -3.80
C GLU A 157 -14.90 -24.94 -2.78
N PHE A 158 -14.30 -25.95 -2.13
CA PHE A 158 -13.19 -25.73 -1.21
C PHE A 158 -12.06 -24.96 -1.89
N PHE A 159 -11.57 -25.41 -3.04
CA PHE A 159 -10.47 -24.75 -3.73
C PHE A 159 -10.84 -23.37 -4.23
N ASP A 160 -12.06 -23.19 -4.76
CA ASP A 160 -12.54 -21.89 -5.23
C ASP A 160 -12.65 -20.88 -4.07
N PHE A 161 -13.13 -21.31 -2.90
CA PHE A 161 -13.19 -20.45 -1.72
C PHE A 161 -11.80 -20.20 -1.14
N ALA A 162 -10.98 -21.24 -0.99
CA ALA A 162 -9.65 -21.12 -0.37
C ALA A 162 -8.73 -20.19 -1.18
N VAL A 163 -8.76 -20.26 -2.51
CA VAL A 163 -8.00 -19.35 -3.39
C VAL A 163 -8.48 -17.92 -3.21
N GLN A 164 -9.78 -17.66 -3.26
CA GLN A 164 -10.33 -16.32 -3.08
C GLN A 164 -10.03 -15.72 -1.69
N ILE A 165 -10.09 -16.54 -0.63
CA ILE A 165 -9.73 -16.13 0.73
C ILE A 165 -8.24 -15.74 0.77
N ALA A 166 -7.35 -16.60 0.26
CA ALA A 166 -5.92 -16.36 0.25
C ALA A 166 -5.54 -15.13 -0.60
N GLU A 167 -6.20 -14.91 -1.74
CA GLU A 167 -6.00 -13.71 -2.57
C GLU A 167 -6.39 -12.41 -1.84
N GLY A 168 -7.53 -12.43 -1.14
CA GLY A 168 -7.94 -11.31 -0.29
C GLY A 168 -6.90 -11.01 0.78
N VAL A 169 -6.52 -12.01 1.59
CA VAL A 169 -5.54 -11.82 2.67
C VAL A 169 -4.18 -11.39 2.13
N ARG A 170 -3.74 -11.94 1.00
CA ARG A 170 -2.51 -11.53 0.31
C ARG A 170 -2.52 -10.04 -0.03
N MET A 171 -3.63 -9.52 -0.57
CA MET A 171 -3.74 -8.10 -0.91
C MET A 171 -3.59 -7.21 0.33
N ALA A 172 -4.21 -7.59 1.45
CA ALA A 172 -4.04 -6.88 2.71
C ALA A 172 -2.58 -6.92 3.21
N HIS A 173 -1.92 -8.08 3.14
CA HIS A 173 -0.52 -8.24 3.55
C HIS A 173 0.43 -7.38 2.71
N ARG A 174 0.22 -7.27 1.40
CA ARG A 174 1.01 -6.40 0.50
C ARG A 174 0.91 -4.92 0.86
N LEU A 175 -0.21 -4.49 1.45
CA LEU A 175 -0.42 -3.14 1.97
C LEU A 175 0.04 -3.00 3.44
N GLY A 176 0.68 -4.02 4.01
CA GLY A 176 1.17 -4.03 5.39
C GLY A 176 0.04 -4.17 6.43
N VAL A 177 -1.15 -4.63 6.03
CA VAL A 177 -2.30 -4.84 6.91
C VAL A 177 -2.43 -6.33 7.22
N ILE A 178 -2.38 -6.70 8.50
CA ILE A 178 -2.58 -8.07 9.00
C ILE A 178 -3.97 -8.16 9.61
N HIS A 179 -4.70 -9.23 9.35
CA HIS A 179 -6.09 -9.39 9.79
C HIS A 179 -6.21 -9.71 11.30
N ARG A 180 -5.45 -10.70 11.79
CA ARG A 180 -5.29 -11.13 13.20
C ARG A 180 -6.49 -11.80 13.87
N ASP A 181 -7.72 -11.62 13.39
CA ASP A 181 -8.92 -12.36 13.84
C ASP A 181 -9.61 -13.08 12.67
N LEU A 182 -8.83 -13.79 11.85
CA LEU A 182 -9.41 -14.60 10.77
C LEU A 182 -10.18 -15.78 11.36
N LYS A 183 -11.43 -15.91 10.94
CA LYS A 183 -12.35 -16.97 11.34
C LYS A 183 -13.50 -17.09 10.33
N PRO A 184 -14.22 -18.23 10.29
CA PRO A 184 -15.32 -18.43 9.34
C PRO A 184 -16.46 -17.42 9.45
N GLU A 185 -16.65 -16.78 10.59
CA GLU A 185 -17.66 -15.72 10.80
C GLU A 185 -17.30 -14.41 10.09
N ASN A 186 -16.00 -14.17 9.85
CA ASN A 186 -15.49 -12.96 9.19
C ASN A 186 -15.29 -13.15 7.68
N ILE A 187 -15.78 -14.26 7.12
CA ILE A 187 -15.70 -14.58 5.70
C ILE A 187 -17.13 -14.73 5.19
N LEU A 188 -17.56 -13.85 4.30
CA LEU A 188 -18.91 -13.86 3.71
C LEU A 188 -18.85 -14.49 2.32
N ILE A 189 -19.91 -15.20 1.96
CA ILE A 189 -20.13 -15.81 0.65
C ILE A 189 -21.37 -15.14 0.08
N ASN A 190 -21.23 -14.40 -1.00
CA ASN A 190 -22.38 -13.78 -1.66
C ASN A 190 -23.19 -14.82 -2.47
N ARG A 191 -24.33 -14.42 -3.03
CA ARG A 191 -25.18 -15.29 -3.86
C ARG A 191 -24.49 -15.88 -5.10
N ASP A 192 -23.47 -15.22 -5.60
CA ASP A 192 -22.71 -15.63 -6.79
C ASP A 192 -21.51 -16.53 -6.43
N GLY A 193 -21.34 -16.89 -5.15
CA GLY A 193 -20.21 -17.68 -4.67
C GLY A 193 -18.90 -16.91 -4.51
N GLN A 194 -18.94 -15.57 -4.57
CA GLN A 194 -17.79 -14.71 -4.32
C GLN A 194 -17.54 -14.56 -2.81
N ILE A 195 -16.29 -14.76 -2.42
CA ILE A 195 -15.84 -14.54 -1.05
C ILE A 195 -15.63 -13.05 -0.80
N LYS A 196 -16.07 -12.56 0.36
CA LYS A 196 -15.82 -11.22 0.87
C LYS A 196 -15.36 -11.31 2.33
N ILE A 197 -14.10 -10.97 2.59
CA ILE A 197 -13.55 -10.92 3.94
C ILE A 197 -13.92 -9.58 4.59
N VAL A 198 -14.45 -9.63 5.81
CA VAL A 198 -14.79 -8.45 6.63
C VAL A 198 -13.79 -8.25 7.76
N ASP A 199 -13.87 -7.11 8.44
CA ASP A 199 -13.21 -6.87 9.74
C ASP A 199 -11.66 -6.88 9.73
N PHE A 200 -11.03 -6.54 8.60
CA PHE A 200 -9.59 -6.36 8.51
C PHE A 200 -9.06 -5.38 9.56
N GLY A 201 -8.14 -5.88 10.38
CA GLY A 201 -7.40 -5.07 11.31
C GLY A 201 -8.22 -4.54 12.48
N LEU A 202 -9.47 -4.98 12.70
CA LEU A 202 -10.25 -4.57 13.86
C LEU A 202 -9.72 -5.15 15.19
N ALA A 203 -8.77 -6.09 15.17
CA ALA A 203 -8.27 -6.75 16.37
C ALA A 203 -6.86 -6.30 16.78
N LYS A 204 -6.56 -4.98 16.78
CA LYS A 204 -5.27 -4.50 17.29
C LYS A 204 -5.30 -4.32 18.82
N MET A 205 -5.31 -5.45 19.53
CA MET A 205 -4.76 -5.51 20.89
C MET A 205 -3.24 -5.58 20.81
N LYS A 206 -2.57 -4.49 21.18
CA LYS A 206 -1.22 -4.50 21.78
C LYS A 206 -1.34 -3.72 23.07
N SER A 207 -1.95 -4.34 24.08
CA SER A 207 -1.86 -3.96 25.50
C SER A 207 -2.82 -4.79 26.39
N GLU A 208 -3.06 -6.05 26.07
CA GLU A 208 -3.77 -6.97 26.97
C GLU A 208 -3.12 -8.33 26.84
N CYS A 209 -1.85 -8.44 27.22
CA CYS A 209 -1.27 -9.74 27.57
C CYS A 209 -0.87 -9.83 29.04
N GLU A 210 -0.62 -8.70 29.68
CA GLU A 210 -0.38 -8.64 31.13
C GLU A 210 -1.67 -8.78 31.97
N GLN A 211 -2.86 -8.54 31.40
CA GLN A 211 -4.15 -8.75 32.08
C GLN A 211 -4.80 -10.12 31.80
N LEU A 212 -4.27 -10.89 30.83
CA LEU A 212 -4.88 -12.15 30.34
C LEU A 212 -4.91 -13.28 31.36
N THR A 213 -3.98 -13.29 32.31
CA THR A 213 -3.88 -14.31 33.35
C THR A 213 -4.74 -14.01 34.58
N ILE A 214 -5.28 -12.79 34.72
CA ILE A 214 -5.94 -12.35 35.97
C ILE A 214 -7.47 -12.31 35.85
N THR A 215 -8.05 -12.09 34.66
CA THR A 215 -9.51 -11.82 34.52
C THR A 215 -10.30 -12.80 33.67
N GLY A 216 -9.67 -13.77 32.99
CA GLY A 216 -10.37 -14.83 32.25
C GLY A 216 -11.18 -14.37 31.02
N LEU A 217 -11.12 -13.10 30.62
CA LEU A 217 -11.80 -12.56 29.45
C LEU A 217 -10.85 -12.58 28.24
N VAL A 218 -11.01 -13.57 27.37
CA VAL A 218 -10.27 -13.65 26.11
C VAL A 218 -10.87 -12.66 25.10
N SER A 219 -10.09 -11.68 24.65
CA SER A 219 -10.46 -10.83 23.51
C SER A 219 -9.89 -11.41 22.21
N GLY A 220 -10.76 -12.12 21.48
CA GLY A 220 -10.51 -12.78 20.20
C GLY A 220 -11.26 -14.11 20.15
N THR A 221 -11.10 -14.88 19.08
CA THR A 221 -11.75 -16.20 18.95
C THR A 221 -10.70 -17.28 19.23
N PRO A 222 -10.50 -17.70 20.51
CA PRO A 222 -9.37 -18.53 20.92
C PRO A 222 -9.07 -19.76 20.03
N PRO A 223 -10.07 -20.45 19.44
CA PRO A 223 -9.82 -21.60 18.56
C PRO A 223 -9.06 -21.34 17.25
N TYR A 224 -8.93 -20.08 16.80
CA TYR A 224 -8.23 -19.72 15.55
C TYR A 224 -6.93 -18.95 15.80
N MET A 225 -6.59 -18.68 17.06
CA MET A 225 -5.38 -17.96 17.42
C MET A 225 -4.13 -18.80 17.13
N SER A 226 -3.10 -18.16 16.60
CA SER A 226 -1.78 -18.76 16.43
C SER A 226 -1.02 -18.85 17.77
N PRO A 227 -0.01 -19.74 17.90
CA PRO A 227 0.83 -19.86 19.10
C PRO A 227 1.40 -18.51 19.56
N GLU A 228 1.91 -17.70 18.64
CA GLU A 228 2.48 -16.39 18.95
C GLU A 228 1.44 -15.35 19.43
N GLN A 229 0.15 -15.55 19.12
CA GLN A 229 -0.93 -14.73 19.67
C GLN A 229 -1.26 -15.12 21.12
N TRP A 230 -1.20 -16.41 21.45
CA TRP A 230 -1.36 -16.90 22.83
C TRP A 230 -0.22 -16.47 23.75
N ASP A 231 1.02 -16.44 23.22
CA ASP A 231 2.21 -16.11 23.99
C ASP A 231 2.57 -14.61 23.95
N ALA A 232 1.67 -13.75 23.46
CA ALA A 232 1.87 -12.29 23.40
C ALA A 232 3.09 -11.82 22.58
N ALA A 233 3.62 -12.69 21.72
CA ALA A 233 4.85 -12.45 20.98
C ALA A 233 4.60 -11.47 19.81
N ASN A 234 5.64 -11.19 19.02
CA ASN A 234 5.51 -10.33 17.85
C ASN A 234 4.68 -11.02 16.75
N VAL A 235 3.38 -10.74 16.73
CA VAL A 235 2.41 -11.17 15.70
C VAL A 235 2.67 -10.45 14.37
N ASP A 236 2.95 -11.23 13.34
CA ASP A 236 3.09 -10.77 11.95
C ASP A 236 2.12 -11.50 11.00
N GLN A 237 2.34 -11.38 9.68
CA GLN A 237 1.46 -11.95 8.66
C GLN A 237 1.34 -13.49 8.72
N ARG A 238 2.28 -14.18 9.36
CA ARG A 238 2.30 -15.64 9.50
C ARG A 238 1.27 -16.16 10.51
N SER A 239 0.72 -15.27 11.33
CA SER A 239 -0.41 -15.58 12.20
C SER A 239 -1.71 -15.76 11.41
N ASP A 240 -1.92 -14.95 10.36
CA ASP A 240 -3.06 -15.12 9.45
C ASP A 240 -2.96 -16.42 8.64
N ILE A 241 -1.73 -16.80 8.25
CA ILE A 241 -1.44 -18.08 7.58
C ILE A 241 -1.85 -19.26 8.47
N PHE A 242 -1.50 -19.23 9.75
CA PHE A 242 -1.89 -20.28 10.70
C PHE A 242 -3.42 -20.35 10.87
N ALA A 243 -4.08 -19.20 11.02
CA ALA A 243 -5.54 -19.13 11.12
C ALA A 243 -6.22 -19.69 9.86
N LEU A 244 -5.70 -19.38 8.66
CA LEU A 244 -6.19 -19.99 7.42
C LEU A 244 -5.97 -21.51 7.38
N GLY A 245 -4.85 -22.02 7.92
CA GLY A 245 -4.64 -23.47 8.06
C GLY A 245 -5.76 -24.15 8.88
N ILE A 246 -6.19 -23.51 9.97
CA ILE A 246 -7.30 -24.00 10.81
C ILE A 246 -8.62 -23.96 10.02
N ILE A 247 -8.90 -22.84 9.37
CA ILE A 247 -10.12 -22.64 8.57
C ILE A 247 -10.18 -23.65 7.42
N PHE A 248 -9.08 -23.86 6.70
CA PHE A 248 -9.04 -24.80 5.57
C PHE A 248 -9.19 -26.26 6.02
N HIS A 249 -8.57 -26.65 7.13
CA HIS A 249 -8.82 -27.96 7.71
C HIS A 249 -10.30 -28.13 8.08
N GLU A 250 -10.92 -27.13 8.69
CA GLU A 250 -12.33 -27.16 9.07
C GLU A 250 -13.27 -27.20 7.85
N MET A 251 -12.97 -26.44 6.79
CA MET A 251 -13.71 -26.48 5.53
C MET A 251 -13.68 -27.88 4.88
N LEU A 252 -12.56 -28.59 5.00
CA LEU A 252 -12.36 -29.91 4.42
C LEU A 252 -12.98 -31.02 5.31
N ALA A 253 -12.68 -31.02 6.60
CA ALA A 253 -13.07 -32.10 7.51
C ALA A 253 -14.46 -31.89 8.16
N GLY A 254 -14.95 -30.65 8.18
CA GLY A 254 -16.11 -30.21 8.97
C GLY A 254 -15.80 -30.01 10.46
N VAL A 255 -14.55 -30.25 10.87
CA VAL A 255 -14.09 -30.12 12.26
C VAL A 255 -12.73 -29.43 12.31
N ARG A 256 -12.47 -28.69 13.39
CA ARG A 256 -11.20 -28.00 13.60
C ARG A 256 -10.06 -28.98 13.90
N PRO A 257 -8.82 -28.66 13.50
CA PRO A 257 -7.63 -29.48 13.79
C PRO A 257 -7.26 -29.51 15.28
N PHE A 258 -7.70 -28.49 16.04
CA PHE A 258 -7.57 -28.39 17.48
C PHE A 258 -8.96 -28.09 18.06
N ALA A 259 -9.43 -28.89 19.01
CA ALA A 259 -10.74 -28.69 19.62
C ALA A 259 -10.69 -29.05 21.11
N SER A 260 -11.07 -28.09 21.95
CA SER A 260 -11.30 -28.28 23.37
C SER A 260 -12.31 -27.23 23.85
N THR A 261 -13.16 -27.61 24.81
CA THR A 261 -14.05 -26.70 25.52
C THR A 261 -13.35 -25.99 26.68
N ASP A 262 -12.25 -26.56 27.19
CA ASP A 262 -11.36 -25.92 28.16
C ASP A 262 -10.30 -25.07 27.45
N LEU A 263 -10.16 -23.80 27.86
CA LEU A 263 -9.23 -22.85 27.25
C LEU A 263 -7.76 -23.20 27.49
N GLY A 264 -7.43 -23.78 28.65
CA GLY A 264 -6.07 -24.22 28.97
C GLY A 264 -5.63 -25.37 28.07
N ALA A 265 -6.49 -26.38 27.93
CA ALA A 265 -6.27 -27.50 27.04
C ALA A 265 -6.28 -27.08 25.56
N LEU A 266 -7.14 -26.12 25.17
CA LEU A 266 -7.13 -25.57 23.82
C LEU A 266 -5.81 -24.84 23.51
N ARG A 267 -5.32 -24.02 24.43
CA ARG A 267 -4.01 -23.39 24.31
C ARG A 267 -2.91 -24.43 24.21
N ASN A 268 -2.92 -25.46 25.06
CA ASN A 268 -1.93 -26.53 25.02
C ASN A 268 -1.89 -27.22 23.64
N ALA A 269 -3.07 -27.57 23.11
CA ALA A 269 -3.20 -28.17 21.79
C ALA A 269 -2.69 -27.26 20.67
N ILE A 270 -3.04 -25.96 20.71
CA ILE A 270 -2.60 -24.99 19.72
C ILE A 270 -1.10 -24.72 19.80
N CYS A 271 -0.51 -24.58 20.98
CA CYS A 271 0.89 -24.19 21.15
C CYS A 271 1.88 -25.36 21.04
N PHE A 272 1.49 -26.58 21.44
CA PHE A 272 2.45 -27.66 21.66
C PHE A 272 2.10 -28.99 21.00
N GLU A 273 0.82 -29.29 20.78
CA GLU A 273 0.42 -30.59 20.22
C GLU A 273 0.36 -30.56 18.69
N ALA A 274 0.62 -31.71 18.06
CA ALA A 274 0.39 -31.87 16.63
C ALA A 274 -1.11 -31.73 16.31
N HIS A 275 -1.43 -31.11 15.16
CA HIS A 275 -2.83 -31.06 14.74
C HIS A 275 -3.36 -32.44 14.36
N ALA A 276 -4.68 -32.60 14.44
CA ALA A 276 -5.35 -33.75 13.86
C ALA A 276 -4.97 -33.91 12.37
N ARG A 277 -4.75 -35.16 11.96
CA ARG A 277 -4.58 -35.48 10.53
C ARG A 277 -5.90 -35.24 9.81
N LEU A 278 -5.79 -34.77 8.58
CA LEU A 278 -6.93 -34.57 7.71
C LEU A 278 -7.53 -35.93 7.35
N GLN A 279 -8.76 -36.16 7.79
CA GLN A 279 -9.52 -37.37 7.47
C GLN A 279 -10.66 -37.01 6.51
N LEU A 280 -10.57 -37.49 5.28
CA LEU A 280 -11.59 -37.34 4.24
C LEU A 280 -12.01 -38.72 3.73
N GLU A 281 -13.20 -38.81 3.14
CA GLU A 281 -13.68 -40.02 2.47
C GLU A 281 -12.71 -40.49 1.36
N ASP A 282 -12.00 -39.54 0.73
CA ASP A 282 -10.95 -39.83 -0.23
C ASP A 282 -9.57 -39.60 0.38
N ALA A 283 -8.94 -40.72 0.71
CA ALA A 283 -7.62 -40.77 1.31
C ALA A 283 -6.51 -40.17 0.41
N GLN A 284 -6.65 -40.20 -0.92
CA GLN A 284 -5.64 -39.64 -1.82
C GLN A 284 -5.62 -38.12 -1.75
N ILE A 285 -6.80 -37.49 -1.64
CA ILE A 285 -6.90 -36.04 -1.44
C ILE A 285 -6.37 -35.65 -0.07
N ALA A 286 -6.76 -36.38 0.97
CA ALA A 286 -6.26 -36.15 2.32
C ALA A 286 -4.72 -36.18 2.35
N GLN A 287 -4.11 -37.19 1.73
CA GLN A 287 -2.65 -37.33 1.66
C GLN A 287 -1.98 -36.19 0.88
N ARG A 288 -2.61 -35.67 -0.18
CA ARG A 288 -2.05 -34.57 -0.97
C ARG A 288 -2.16 -33.21 -0.29
N LEU A 289 -3.21 -32.99 0.49
CA LEU A 289 -3.43 -31.74 1.24
C LEU A 289 -2.77 -31.74 2.61
N GLN A 290 -2.41 -32.90 3.15
CA GLN A 290 -1.76 -33.01 4.46
C GLN A 290 -0.47 -32.18 4.55
N PRO A 291 0.50 -32.24 3.62
CA PRO A 291 1.72 -31.44 3.73
C PRO A 291 1.48 -29.93 3.69
N PHE A 292 0.45 -29.51 2.96
CA PHE A 292 0.02 -28.11 2.91
C PHE A 292 -0.50 -27.65 4.28
N LEU A 293 -1.37 -28.45 4.91
CA LEU A 293 -1.87 -28.16 6.25
C LEU A 293 -0.76 -28.24 7.31
N ASP A 294 0.12 -29.23 7.22
CA ASP A 294 1.28 -29.39 8.11
C ASP A 294 2.15 -28.13 8.11
N LYS A 295 2.47 -27.60 6.93
CA LYS A 295 3.28 -26.39 6.78
C LYS A 295 2.54 -25.12 7.22
N ALA A 296 1.23 -25.01 7.00
CA ALA A 296 0.46 -23.86 7.46
C ALA A 296 0.28 -23.84 8.99
N LEU A 297 0.10 -25.02 9.60
CA LEU A 297 -0.16 -25.22 11.03
C LEU A 297 1.10 -25.50 11.85
N GLU A 298 2.29 -25.28 11.28
CA GLU A 298 3.53 -25.43 12.02
C GLU A 298 3.56 -24.53 13.26
N LYS A 299 4.13 -24.99 14.37
CA LYS A 299 4.12 -24.19 15.62
C LYS A 299 5.10 -23.05 15.55
N ASN A 300 6.30 -23.32 15.02
CA ASN A 300 7.34 -22.31 14.79
C ASN A 300 6.99 -21.44 13.56
N PRO A 301 6.75 -20.12 13.71
CA PRO A 301 6.45 -19.24 12.58
C PRO A 301 7.52 -19.25 11.48
N LEU A 302 8.79 -19.50 11.82
CA LEU A 302 9.89 -19.58 10.85
C LEU A 302 9.85 -20.85 9.99
N ALA A 303 9.14 -21.90 10.42
CA ALA A 303 8.95 -23.13 9.68
C ALA A 303 7.66 -23.12 8.81
N ARG A 304 6.78 -22.14 9.02
CA ARG A 304 5.55 -21.96 8.22
C ARG A 304 5.85 -21.40 6.83
N TYR A 305 4.80 -21.29 6.01
CA TYR A 305 4.81 -20.35 4.88
C TYR A 305 5.17 -18.95 5.36
N GLN A 306 6.13 -18.30 4.68
CA GLN A 306 6.60 -16.98 5.09
C GLN A 306 5.74 -15.86 4.49
N THR A 307 5.05 -16.12 3.38
CA THR A 307 4.14 -15.18 2.72
C THR A 307 2.87 -15.87 2.25
N MET A 308 1.80 -15.07 2.05
CA MET A 308 0.56 -15.59 1.47
C MET A 308 0.73 -16.02 0.00
N ASP A 309 1.70 -15.44 -0.73
CA ASP A 309 2.04 -15.86 -2.09
C ASP A 309 2.57 -17.31 -2.13
N GLU A 310 3.41 -17.72 -1.17
CA GLU A 310 3.89 -19.11 -1.06
C GLU A 310 2.74 -20.09 -0.78
N LEU A 311 1.85 -19.73 0.15
CA LEU A 311 0.69 -20.55 0.48
C LEU A 311 -0.24 -20.70 -0.74
N LEU A 312 -0.51 -19.60 -1.45
CA LEU A 312 -1.38 -19.58 -2.62
C LEU A 312 -0.81 -20.46 -3.75
N ALA A 313 0.50 -20.40 -3.98
CA ALA A 313 1.17 -21.23 -4.97
C ALA A 313 1.04 -22.74 -4.64
N ASP A 314 1.21 -23.13 -3.38
CA ASP A 314 1.02 -24.54 -2.96
C ASP A 314 -0.43 -24.98 -3.09
N LEU A 315 -1.38 -24.12 -2.72
CA LEU A 315 -2.80 -24.39 -2.85
C LEU A 315 -3.22 -24.58 -4.32
N GLN A 316 -2.72 -23.74 -5.22
CA GLN A 316 -2.96 -23.85 -6.66
C GLN A 316 -2.30 -25.11 -7.27
N ARG A 317 -1.09 -25.47 -6.82
CA ARG A 317 -0.45 -26.73 -7.22
C ARG A 317 -1.24 -27.95 -6.75
N ALA A 318 -1.75 -27.93 -5.52
CA ALA A 318 -2.62 -28.98 -5.00
C ALA A 318 -3.90 -29.10 -5.83
N ARG A 319 -4.53 -27.97 -6.19
CA ARG A 319 -5.68 -27.93 -7.10
C ARG A 319 -5.36 -28.56 -8.46
N ALA A 320 -4.29 -28.12 -9.12
CA ALA A 320 -3.90 -28.59 -10.44
C ALA A 320 -3.55 -30.09 -10.46
N GLY A 321 -2.80 -30.57 -9.46
CA GLY A 321 -2.45 -31.99 -9.34
C GLY A 321 -3.67 -32.90 -9.18
N LEU A 322 -4.76 -32.38 -8.61
CA LEU A 322 -6.04 -33.09 -8.45
C LEU A 322 -6.95 -33.04 -9.69
N MET A 323 -6.68 -32.14 -10.65
CA MET A 323 -7.46 -32.00 -11.89
C MET A 323 -6.82 -32.72 -13.11
N GLY A 324 -5.73 -33.47 -12.92
CA GLY A 324 -5.00 -34.18 -13.98
C GLY A 324 -5.39 -35.65 -14.19
N THR A 325 -5.79 -35.96 -15.43
CA THR A 325 -5.97 -37.24 -16.13
C THR A 325 -4.75 -38.20 -16.08
N PRO A 326 -4.93 -39.52 -16.35
CA PRO A 326 -3.88 -40.54 -16.17
C PRO A 326 -2.76 -40.42 -17.21
N GLY A 327 -1.50 -40.40 -16.77
CA GLY A 327 -0.36 -40.51 -17.67
C GLY A 327 1.00 -40.19 -17.06
N LEU A 328 1.52 -41.09 -16.21
CA LEU A 328 2.85 -41.74 -16.29
C LEU A 328 3.28 -42.26 -14.90
N PRO A 329 3.87 -43.47 -14.82
CA PRO A 329 3.98 -44.24 -13.60
C PRO A 329 5.14 -43.78 -12.71
N ALA A 330 4.91 -43.90 -11.41
CA ALA A 330 5.94 -43.90 -10.38
C ALA A 330 6.73 -45.23 -10.42
N THR A 331 8.04 -45.14 -10.60
CA THR A 331 9.08 -46.09 -10.10
C THR A 331 10.42 -45.37 -10.21
N ALA A 332 11.03 -45.01 -9.09
CA ALA A 332 12.11 -45.77 -8.44
C ALA A 332 13.48 -45.09 -8.68
N ASP A 333 13.92 -44.35 -7.65
CA ASP A 333 15.28 -44.31 -7.08
C ASP A 333 15.65 -42.91 -6.59
N LEU A 334 15.27 -42.63 -5.34
CA LEU A 334 15.77 -41.52 -4.53
C LEU A 334 16.67 -42.11 -3.44
N ALA A 335 17.86 -42.53 -3.82
CA ALA A 335 18.91 -42.89 -2.87
C ALA A 335 20.31 -42.65 -3.44
N THR A 336 20.57 -41.51 -4.08
CA THR A 336 21.93 -40.93 -4.25
C THR A 336 21.86 -39.61 -5.03
N VAL A 337 21.58 -38.48 -4.37
CA VAL A 337 22.26 -37.17 -4.57
C VAL A 337 21.89 -36.32 -3.34
N VAL A 338 22.54 -36.61 -2.22
CA VAL A 338 22.71 -35.62 -1.15
C VAL A 338 23.95 -34.82 -1.51
N GLN A 339 23.76 -33.66 -2.15
CA GLN A 339 24.64 -32.49 -2.23
C GLN A 339 24.40 -31.75 -3.55
N GLN A 340 23.47 -30.80 -3.52
CA GLN A 340 23.67 -29.45 -4.07
C GLN A 340 22.52 -28.57 -3.59
N ALA A 341 22.88 -27.54 -2.83
CA ALA A 341 21.95 -26.54 -2.35
C ALA A 341 21.25 -25.85 -3.53
N SER A 342 19.92 -25.77 -3.50
CA SER A 342 19.12 -25.04 -4.49
C SER A 342 19.47 -23.53 -4.45
N PRO A 343 19.93 -22.92 -5.56
CA PRO A 343 20.25 -21.48 -5.62
C PRO A 343 19.01 -20.58 -5.58
N ALA A 344 17.80 -21.13 -5.70
CA ALA A 344 16.56 -20.37 -5.86
C ALA A 344 16.09 -19.68 -4.56
N ALA A 345 16.40 -20.25 -3.39
CA ALA A 345 16.01 -19.67 -2.09
C ALA A 345 16.96 -18.55 -1.62
N THR A 346 18.20 -18.51 -2.15
CA THR A 346 19.16 -17.45 -1.87
C THR A 346 18.85 -16.18 -2.67
N LEU A 347 18.13 -16.28 -3.79
CA LEU A 347 17.78 -15.15 -4.65
C LEU A 347 16.61 -14.32 -4.14
N SER A 348 15.58 -14.90 -3.50
CA SER A 348 14.42 -14.09 -3.04
C SER A 348 14.75 -13.24 -1.79
N ALA A 349 15.64 -13.74 -0.93
CA ALA A 349 16.16 -12.98 0.21
C ALA A 349 17.22 -11.93 -0.22
N SER A 350 17.95 -12.16 -1.31
CA SER A 350 18.82 -11.12 -1.89
C SER A 350 18.00 -10.04 -2.63
N MET A 351 16.83 -10.38 -3.18
CA MET A 351 15.98 -9.50 -4.00
C MET A 351 15.36 -8.28 -3.29
N PHE A 352 15.24 -8.31 -1.94
CA PHE A 352 14.86 -7.16 -1.12
C PHE A 352 16.00 -6.61 -0.25
N SER A 353 17.19 -7.21 -0.35
CA SER A 353 18.41 -6.58 0.15
C SER A 353 18.87 -5.49 -0.83
N GLU A 354 19.72 -4.55 -0.39
CA GLU A 354 20.30 -3.52 -1.27
C GLU A 354 20.90 -4.12 -2.57
N GLU A 355 21.38 -5.37 -2.54
CA GLU A 355 22.00 -6.06 -3.68
C GLU A 355 21.02 -6.52 -4.77
N GLY A 356 19.79 -6.90 -4.41
CA GLY A 356 18.80 -7.40 -5.38
C GLY A 356 18.11 -6.31 -6.19
N ALA A 357 17.89 -5.13 -5.58
CA ALA A 357 17.50 -3.94 -6.31
C ALA A 357 18.64 -3.41 -7.21
N LEU A 358 19.90 -3.62 -6.81
CA LEU A 358 21.08 -3.31 -7.62
C LEU A 358 21.26 -4.27 -8.81
N GLN A 359 20.84 -5.53 -8.70
CA GLN A 359 20.95 -6.53 -9.77
C GLN A 359 20.22 -6.11 -11.06
N PHE A 360 19.10 -5.40 -10.93
CA PHE A 360 18.31 -4.88 -12.06
C PHE A 360 18.41 -3.36 -12.26
N TYR A 361 19.22 -2.67 -11.44
CA TYR A 361 19.46 -1.25 -11.60
C TYR A 361 20.61 -1.01 -12.58
N LEU A 362 20.29 -0.42 -13.72
CA LEU A 362 21.29 0.00 -14.68
C LEU A 362 21.77 1.42 -14.34
N GLU A 363 23.07 1.57 -14.05
CA GLU A 363 23.67 2.89 -13.88
C GLU A 363 23.63 3.66 -15.21
N ARG A 364 23.12 4.88 -15.17
CA ARG A 364 23.09 5.79 -16.31
C ARG A 364 24.20 6.85 -16.20
N GLY A 365 24.34 7.68 -17.23
CA GLY A 365 25.26 8.82 -17.17
C GLY A 365 24.91 9.79 -16.04
N GLU A 366 23.61 9.98 -15.80
CA GLU A 366 23.07 10.84 -14.76
C GLU A 366 23.47 10.37 -13.35
N ASP A 367 23.61 9.06 -13.12
CA ASP A 367 24.08 8.52 -11.85
C ASP A 367 25.48 9.01 -11.52
N LYS A 368 26.41 8.92 -12.49
CA LYS A 368 27.80 9.34 -12.29
C LYS A 368 27.88 10.83 -11.97
N LEU A 369 27.10 11.64 -12.68
CA LEU A 369 27.00 13.09 -12.43
C LEU A 369 26.43 13.37 -11.03
N ALA A 370 25.34 12.71 -10.65
CA ALA A 370 24.69 12.91 -9.36
C ALA A 370 25.60 12.54 -8.18
N LEU A 371 26.31 11.42 -8.30
CA LEU A 371 27.23 10.91 -7.28
C LEU A 371 28.48 11.78 -7.16
N ALA A 372 28.99 12.31 -8.27
CA ALA A 372 30.10 13.26 -8.26
C ALA A 372 29.69 14.60 -7.64
N ASP A 373 28.52 15.14 -8.01
CA ASP A 373 28.03 16.40 -7.45
C ASP A 373 27.76 16.28 -5.95
N ILE A 374 27.09 15.21 -5.49
CA ILE A 374 26.77 15.06 -4.06
C ILE A 374 27.99 14.78 -3.18
N ALA A 375 29.16 14.51 -3.75
CA ALA A 375 30.41 14.49 -2.98
C ALA A 375 30.82 15.91 -2.53
N GLN A 376 30.43 16.95 -3.28
CA GLN A 376 30.70 18.36 -2.96
C GLN A 376 29.64 18.91 -2.00
N SER A 377 29.95 20.00 -1.27
CA SER A 377 28.98 20.67 -0.39
C SER A 377 28.29 21.84 -1.07
N GLY A 378 27.04 22.12 -0.70
CA GLY A 378 26.28 23.26 -1.22
C GLY A 378 25.52 22.97 -2.51
N VAL A 379 25.30 21.69 -2.84
CA VAL A 379 24.76 21.31 -4.16
C VAL A 379 23.23 21.35 -4.20
N THR A 380 22.66 21.70 -5.36
CA THR A 380 21.26 21.37 -5.67
C THR A 380 21.23 20.39 -6.82
N ILE A 381 20.48 19.30 -6.64
CA ILE A 381 20.24 18.29 -7.68
C ILE A 381 18.73 18.14 -7.85
N SER A 382 18.22 18.37 -9.06
CA SER A 382 16.83 18.12 -9.43
C SER A 382 16.77 16.91 -10.36
N ILE A 383 16.14 15.83 -9.92
CA ILE A 383 15.87 14.63 -10.72
C ILE A 383 14.48 14.76 -11.33
N LYS A 384 14.43 14.87 -12.66
CA LYS A 384 13.22 14.95 -13.46
C LYS A 384 13.07 13.69 -14.30
N GLY A 385 11.84 13.30 -14.59
CA GLY A 385 11.54 12.20 -15.52
C GLY A 385 10.19 11.58 -15.22
N SER A 386 9.63 10.83 -16.16
CA SER A 386 8.28 10.25 -16.05
C SER A 386 8.11 9.30 -14.85
N ARG A 387 6.86 8.95 -14.53
CA ARG A 387 6.56 7.97 -13.47
C ARG A 387 7.32 6.66 -13.72
N GLN A 388 7.79 6.04 -12.63
CA GLN A 388 8.49 4.75 -12.62
C GLN A 388 9.78 4.66 -13.49
N ILE A 389 10.39 5.79 -13.87
CA ILE A 389 11.68 5.83 -14.59
C ILE A 389 12.91 5.55 -13.70
N GLY A 390 12.71 5.33 -12.39
CA GLY A 390 13.80 5.06 -11.44
C GLY A 390 14.32 6.28 -10.66
N LYS A 391 13.53 7.36 -10.56
CA LYS A 391 13.91 8.57 -9.79
C LYS A 391 14.19 8.28 -8.32
N THR A 392 13.28 7.58 -7.64
CA THR A 392 13.44 7.18 -6.23
C THR A 392 14.68 6.32 -6.03
N ALA A 393 15.00 5.43 -6.98
CA ALA A 393 16.21 4.61 -6.93
C ALA A 393 17.47 5.48 -7.04
N LEU A 394 17.55 6.41 -8.01
CA LEU A 394 18.67 7.36 -8.10
C LEU A 394 18.78 8.23 -6.84
N LEU A 395 17.66 8.75 -6.32
CA LEU A 395 17.63 9.55 -5.10
C LEU A 395 18.20 8.79 -3.90
N ARG A 396 17.85 7.50 -3.75
CA ARG A 396 18.43 6.64 -2.69
C ARG A 396 19.93 6.45 -2.86
N ARG A 397 20.44 6.31 -4.08
CA ARG A 397 21.89 6.25 -4.35
C ARG A 397 22.60 7.54 -3.96
N ILE A 398 22.01 8.69 -4.28
CA ILE A 398 22.51 10.01 -3.87
C ILE A 398 22.54 10.11 -2.33
N ILE A 399 21.50 9.65 -1.64
CA ILE A 399 21.44 9.60 -0.17
C ILE A 399 22.55 8.72 0.40
N ALA A 400 22.76 7.52 -0.17
CA ALA A 400 23.81 6.61 0.26
C ALA A 400 25.21 7.22 0.05
N ALA A 401 25.44 7.89 -1.07
CA ALA A 401 26.68 8.61 -1.35
C ALA A 401 26.90 9.79 -0.40
N ALA A 402 25.86 10.61 -0.15
CA ALA A 402 25.93 11.70 0.82
C ALA A 402 26.35 11.19 2.21
N ARG A 403 25.78 10.07 2.67
CA ARG A 403 26.15 9.43 3.94
C ARG A 403 27.60 8.93 3.94
N ARG A 404 28.06 8.31 2.85
CA ARG A 404 29.47 7.87 2.71
C ARG A 404 30.45 9.04 2.78
N HIS A 405 30.05 10.22 2.30
CA HIS A 405 30.83 11.46 2.43
C HIS A 405 30.62 12.19 3.78
N GLY A 406 30.08 11.49 4.79
CA GLY A 406 29.96 12.01 6.15
C GLY A 406 28.83 13.02 6.36
N LYS A 407 27.93 13.20 5.39
CA LYS A 407 26.82 14.15 5.48
C LYS A 407 25.66 13.57 6.28
N GLN A 408 25.00 14.42 7.06
CA GLN A 408 23.70 14.09 7.66
C GLN A 408 22.60 14.19 6.60
N VAL A 409 21.66 13.25 6.61
CA VAL A 409 20.57 13.23 5.63
C VAL A 409 19.21 13.32 6.30
N VAL A 410 18.41 14.27 5.83
CA VAL A 410 16.96 14.31 6.05
C VAL A 410 16.30 13.90 4.74
N PHE A 411 15.61 12.75 4.78
CA PHE A 411 14.83 12.25 3.66
C PHE A 411 13.35 12.50 3.95
N MET A 412 12.61 12.99 2.96
CA MET A 412 11.19 13.28 3.07
C MET A 412 10.46 12.78 1.82
N ASP A 413 9.58 11.81 1.99
CA ASP A 413 8.68 11.35 0.93
C ASP A 413 7.31 11.99 1.12
N PHE A 414 6.88 12.80 0.15
CA PHE A 414 5.58 13.46 0.20
C PHE A 414 4.40 12.48 0.09
N GLN A 415 4.62 11.22 -0.29
CA GLN A 415 3.61 10.16 -0.16
C GLN A 415 3.27 9.87 1.31
N GLU A 416 4.19 10.12 2.24
CA GLU A 416 3.96 9.88 3.69
C GLU A 416 3.13 10.98 4.36
N PHE A 417 2.84 12.08 3.66
CA PHE A 417 1.99 13.15 4.14
C PHE A 417 0.53 12.81 3.86
N ASP A 418 -0.30 12.92 4.90
CA ASP A 418 -1.75 12.73 4.79
C ASP A 418 -2.35 13.86 3.93
N GLN A 419 -3.47 13.58 3.27
CA GLN A 419 -4.09 14.57 2.37
C GLN A 419 -4.48 15.86 3.10
N SER A 420 -4.96 15.78 4.34
CA SER A 420 -5.27 16.95 5.18
C SER A 420 -4.04 17.85 5.43
N GLN A 421 -2.83 17.27 5.47
CA GLN A 421 -1.59 18.02 5.64
C GLN A 421 -1.15 18.71 4.34
N LEU A 422 -1.59 18.21 3.18
CA LEU A 422 -1.27 18.75 1.86
C LEU A 422 -2.36 19.68 1.29
N GLU A 423 -3.48 19.85 1.99
CA GLU A 423 -4.57 20.73 1.54
C GLU A 423 -4.46 22.12 2.13
N ASN A 424 -4.05 22.24 3.40
CA ASN A 424 -3.97 23.52 4.10
C ASN A 424 -2.53 24.02 4.20
N GLU A 425 -2.26 25.24 3.73
CA GLU A 425 -0.92 25.84 3.74
C GLU A 425 -0.27 25.89 5.13
N GLU A 426 -1.01 26.28 6.17
CA GLU A 426 -0.46 26.37 7.53
C GLU A 426 -0.10 24.99 8.07
N THR A 427 -0.99 24.03 7.87
CA THR A 427 -0.78 22.63 8.27
C THR A 427 0.40 22.02 7.52
N PHE A 428 0.54 22.35 6.24
CA PHE A 428 1.65 21.92 5.39
C PHE A 428 2.99 22.44 5.91
N PHE A 429 3.18 23.77 6.02
CA PHE A 429 4.47 24.33 6.45
C PHE A 429 4.82 23.93 7.88
N ARG A 430 3.83 23.81 8.78
CA ARG A 430 4.03 23.30 10.14
C ARG A 430 4.53 21.86 10.12
N SER A 431 3.83 20.97 9.40
CA SER A 431 4.22 19.55 9.27
C SER A 431 5.59 19.40 8.61
N PHE A 432 5.88 20.22 7.60
CA PHE A 432 7.17 20.27 6.94
C PHE A 432 8.30 20.68 7.90
N CYS A 433 8.09 21.74 8.70
CA CYS A 433 9.07 22.16 9.72
C CYS A 433 9.36 21.04 10.72
N MET A 434 8.32 20.36 11.18
CA MET A 434 8.46 19.27 12.12
C MET A 434 9.21 18.08 11.50
N ALA A 435 8.87 17.69 10.28
CA ALA A 435 9.58 16.66 9.53
C ALA A 435 11.05 17.01 9.25
N LEU A 436 11.35 18.29 9.07
CA LEU A 436 12.69 18.78 8.81
C LEU A 436 13.58 18.81 10.07
N THR A 437 12.98 19.06 11.23
CA THR A 437 13.71 19.36 12.48
C THR A 437 13.72 18.22 13.50
N TYR A 438 12.85 17.22 13.40
CA TYR A 438 12.65 16.25 14.48
C TYR A 438 13.90 15.44 14.87
N LYS A 439 14.91 15.29 13.98
CA LYS A 439 16.20 14.65 14.32
C LYS A 439 17.09 15.53 15.20
N PHE A 440 16.85 16.83 15.19
CA PHE A 440 17.74 17.84 15.73
C PHE A 440 17.16 18.55 16.96
N ALA A 441 15.84 18.46 17.17
CA ALA A 441 15.17 19.09 18.28
C ALA A 441 13.93 18.30 18.73
N PRO A 442 13.58 18.35 20.04
CA PRO A 442 12.30 17.86 20.52
C PRO A 442 11.15 18.57 19.79
N LEU A 443 10.16 17.80 19.36
CA LEU A 443 9.06 18.31 18.55
C LEU A 443 8.23 19.40 19.26
N GLU A 444 8.16 19.36 20.59
CA GLU A 444 7.51 20.38 21.42
C GLU A 444 8.20 21.74 21.29
N GLN A 445 9.54 21.78 21.27
CA GLN A 445 10.29 23.02 21.09
C GLN A 445 10.11 23.60 19.69
N VAL A 446 10.07 22.72 18.68
CA VAL A 446 9.81 23.11 17.30
C VAL A 446 8.41 23.68 17.17
N GLU A 447 7.43 23.08 17.83
CA GLU A 447 6.06 23.56 17.85
C GLU A 447 5.94 24.94 18.51
N THR A 448 6.57 25.13 19.67
CA THR A 448 6.59 26.44 20.34
C THR A 448 7.21 27.50 19.44
N ALA A 449 8.34 27.19 18.78
CA ALA A 449 8.97 28.09 17.83
C ALA A 449 8.06 28.36 16.62
N TRP A 450 7.36 27.35 16.09
CA TRP A 450 6.36 27.54 15.03
C TRP A 450 5.28 28.53 15.44
N GLN A 451 4.70 28.38 16.63
CA GLN A 451 3.67 29.29 17.13
C GLN A 451 4.15 30.72 17.32
N GLN A 452 5.41 30.92 17.74
CA GLN A 452 6.00 32.24 17.91
C GLN A 452 6.35 32.91 16.58
N HIS A 453 6.97 32.17 15.66
CA HIS A 453 7.51 32.73 14.42
C HIS A 453 6.48 32.81 13.29
N ARG A 454 5.37 32.05 13.32
CA ARG A 454 4.35 32.07 12.25
C ARG A 454 3.72 33.45 12.03
N LEU A 455 3.73 34.31 13.04
CA LEU A 455 3.25 35.70 12.97
C LEU A 455 4.09 36.58 12.02
N LEU A 456 5.34 36.19 11.75
CA LEU A 456 6.26 36.88 10.82
C LEU A 456 6.10 36.39 9.36
N GLY A 457 5.15 35.48 9.10
CA GLY A 457 4.92 34.83 7.82
C GLY A 457 5.47 33.41 7.76
N ARG A 458 4.69 32.48 7.20
CA ARG A 458 4.94 31.02 7.21
C ARG A 458 6.29 30.62 6.59
N ILE A 459 6.62 31.24 5.46
CA ILE A 459 7.90 31.02 4.74
C ILE A 459 9.09 31.42 5.63
N ARG A 460 9.00 32.60 6.25
CA ARG A 460 10.04 33.14 7.11
C ARG A 460 10.20 32.29 8.37
N ALA A 461 9.09 31.91 8.99
CA ALA A 461 9.07 31.02 10.15
C ALA A 461 9.78 29.70 9.84
N CYS A 462 9.47 29.07 8.70
CA CYS A 462 10.11 27.83 8.28
C CYS A 462 11.64 27.99 8.10
N ALA A 463 12.08 29.06 7.44
CA ALA A 463 13.49 29.34 7.25
C ALA A 463 14.24 29.59 8.57
N GLU A 464 13.63 30.34 9.51
CA GLU A 464 14.23 30.64 10.82
C GLU A 464 14.31 29.39 11.70
N ILE A 465 13.26 28.57 11.74
CA ILE A 465 13.21 27.29 12.46
C ILE A 465 14.26 26.33 11.91
N PHE A 466 14.39 26.24 10.59
CA PHE A 466 15.40 25.40 9.94
C PHE A 466 16.82 25.87 10.30
N GLU A 467 17.09 27.17 10.25
CA GLU A 467 18.39 27.72 10.62
C GLU A 467 18.71 27.49 12.10
N MET A 468 17.75 27.73 13.00
CA MET A 468 17.92 27.65 14.44
C MET A 468 18.10 26.21 14.95
N PHE A 469 17.27 25.28 14.50
CA PHE A 469 17.28 23.91 15.01
C PHE A 469 18.15 22.97 14.19
N VAL A 470 18.39 23.25 12.91
CA VAL A 470 19.14 22.33 12.04
C VAL A 470 20.49 22.90 11.64
N LEU A 471 20.52 24.07 11.01
CA LEU A 471 21.78 24.56 10.41
C LEU A 471 22.81 25.02 11.44
N LYS A 472 22.39 25.73 12.51
CA LYS A 472 23.31 26.26 13.54
C LYS A 472 23.77 25.22 14.57
N ARG A 473 23.05 24.10 14.71
CA ARG A 473 23.31 23.07 15.73
C ARG A 473 24.13 21.89 15.20
N ARG A 474 24.47 21.87 13.92
CA ARG A 474 25.19 20.76 13.29
C ARG A 474 26.67 21.05 13.12
N THR A 475 27.47 19.99 13.17
CA THR A 475 28.91 20.01 12.87
C THR A 475 29.24 19.38 11.51
N ARG A 476 28.26 18.73 10.87
CA ARG A 476 28.40 18.05 9.57
C ARG A 476 27.49 18.68 8.51
N PRO A 477 27.86 18.64 7.22
CA PRO A 477 26.97 19.07 6.15
C PRO A 477 25.65 18.28 6.15
N LEU A 478 24.58 18.91 5.66
CA LEU A 478 23.24 18.32 5.61
C LEU A 478 22.77 18.22 4.17
N THR A 479 22.22 17.06 3.81
CA THR A 479 21.45 16.88 2.59
C THR A 479 19.97 16.72 2.92
N LEU A 480 19.13 17.61 2.40
CA LEU A 480 17.68 17.45 2.35
C LEU A 480 17.29 16.81 1.02
N ALA A 481 16.84 15.56 1.07
CA ALA A 481 16.38 14.79 -0.07
C ALA A 481 14.86 14.65 -0.02
N MET A 482 14.16 15.15 -1.05
CA MET A 482 12.71 15.10 -1.15
C MET A 482 12.26 14.27 -2.35
N ASP A 483 11.37 13.31 -2.11
CA ASP A 483 10.74 12.49 -3.14
C ASP A 483 9.25 12.82 -3.30
N ASN A 484 8.70 12.51 -4.47
CA ASN A 484 7.29 12.68 -4.81
C ASN A 484 6.75 14.10 -4.57
N VAL A 485 7.57 15.13 -4.79
CA VAL A 485 7.17 16.55 -4.61
C VAL A 485 6.02 16.96 -5.55
N ASP A 486 5.71 16.13 -6.55
CA ASP A 486 4.55 16.29 -7.42
C ASP A 486 3.23 16.42 -6.66
N ARG A 487 3.11 15.82 -5.46
CA ARG A 487 1.86 15.83 -4.68
C ARG A 487 1.41 17.23 -4.24
N ILE A 488 2.34 18.19 -4.20
CA ILE A 488 2.03 19.58 -3.84
C ILE A 488 1.98 20.50 -5.07
N LEU A 489 2.37 20.04 -6.26
CA LEU A 489 2.25 20.86 -7.46
C LEU A 489 0.77 21.15 -7.76
N GLY A 490 0.47 22.40 -8.15
CA GLY A 490 -0.90 22.87 -8.39
C GLY A 490 -1.69 23.26 -7.13
N LYS A 491 -1.13 23.12 -5.93
CA LYS A 491 -1.71 23.71 -4.71
C LYS A 491 -1.39 25.20 -4.63
N ASP A 492 -2.29 26.00 -4.07
CA ASP A 492 -2.15 27.47 -3.96
C ASP A 492 -0.84 27.91 -3.31
N TYR A 493 -0.37 27.15 -2.32
CA TYR A 493 0.86 27.45 -1.58
C TYR A 493 2.14 26.89 -2.22
N SER A 494 2.03 26.09 -3.27
CA SER A 494 3.17 25.37 -3.87
C SER A 494 4.24 26.33 -4.40
N VAL A 495 3.80 27.44 -5.03
CA VAL A 495 4.68 28.50 -5.53
C VAL A 495 5.49 29.11 -4.39
N ASN A 496 4.85 29.38 -3.25
CA ASN A 496 5.50 29.93 -2.05
C ASN A 496 6.53 28.96 -1.47
N PHE A 497 6.19 27.67 -1.40
CA PHE A 497 7.10 26.63 -0.92
C PHE A 497 8.33 26.47 -1.82
N PHE A 498 8.15 26.40 -3.13
CA PHE A 498 9.28 26.27 -4.06
C PHE A 498 10.13 27.55 -4.10
N SER A 499 9.50 28.72 -4.02
CA SER A 499 10.22 30.01 -3.89
C SER A 499 11.09 30.05 -2.63
N MET A 500 10.61 29.49 -1.51
CA MET A 500 11.40 29.35 -0.28
C MET A 500 12.65 28.48 -0.50
N LEU A 501 12.51 27.31 -1.13
CA LEU A 501 13.64 26.43 -1.42
C LEU A 501 14.65 27.08 -2.37
N ARG A 502 14.19 27.88 -3.34
CA ARG A 502 15.09 28.69 -4.18
C ARG A 502 15.80 29.76 -3.38
N ALA A 503 15.11 30.45 -2.47
CA ALA A 503 15.75 31.42 -1.59
C ALA A 503 16.84 30.76 -0.72
N TRP A 504 16.59 29.53 -0.24
CA TRP A 504 17.59 28.73 0.48
C TRP A 504 18.79 28.41 -0.40
N HIS A 505 18.59 28.04 -1.67
CA HIS A 505 19.68 27.86 -2.64
C HIS A 505 20.52 29.14 -2.77
N ASN A 506 19.88 30.29 -2.95
CA ASN A 506 20.56 31.59 -3.15
C ASN A 506 21.37 32.01 -1.91
N LYS A 507 20.85 31.78 -0.69
CA LYS A 507 21.57 32.07 0.56
C LYS A 507 22.91 31.34 0.65
N ARG A 508 23.04 30.16 0.03
CA ARG A 508 24.32 29.43 -0.02
C ARG A 508 25.37 30.15 -0.86
N GLN A 509 24.96 30.82 -1.94
CA GLN A 509 25.86 31.53 -2.86
C GLN A 509 26.36 32.86 -2.27
N GLN A 510 25.63 33.44 -1.31
CA GLN A 510 25.95 34.73 -0.69
C GLN A 510 26.99 34.65 0.45
N ALA A 511 27.93 33.70 0.37
CA ALA A 511 29.01 33.50 1.35
C ALA A 511 28.57 33.27 2.81
N ASN A 512 27.33 32.83 3.07
CA ASN A 512 26.90 32.46 4.40
C ASN A 512 27.44 31.05 4.77
N PRO A 513 28.40 30.93 5.72
CA PRO A 513 29.11 29.66 5.98
C PRO A 513 28.18 28.53 6.43
N VAL A 514 27.09 28.89 7.12
CA VAL A 514 26.11 27.94 7.66
C VAL A 514 25.30 27.30 6.52
N TRP A 515 24.96 28.09 5.50
CA TRP A 515 24.18 27.65 4.36
C TRP A 515 25.03 26.92 3.30
N GLN A 516 26.32 27.23 3.16
CA GLN A 516 27.22 26.53 2.24
C GLN A 516 27.32 25.01 2.49
N GLN A 517 27.03 24.56 3.71
CA GLN A 517 27.02 23.15 4.08
C GLN A 517 25.65 22.46 3.90
N PHE A 518 24.72 23.09 3.20
CA PHE A 518 23.38 22.54 2.93
C PHE A 518 23.26 22.08 1.47
N ASP A 519 22.87 20.84 1.25
CA ASP A 519 22.53 20.28 -0.05
C ASP A 519 21.02 20.06 -0.16
N LEU A 520 20.50 20.24 -1.37
CA LEU A 520 19.08 20.09 -1.68
C LEU A 520 18.92 19.15 -2.87
N VAL A 521 18.21 18.04 -2.67
CA VAL A 521 17.91 17.08 -3.73
C VAL A 521 16.40 16.93 -3.88
N LEU A 522 15.87 17.10 -5.09
CA LEU A 522 14.45 17.08 -5.41
C LEU A 522 14.17 16.04 -6.49
N ALA A 523 13.19 15.16 -6.30
CA ALA A 523 12.70 14.25 -7.35
C ALA A 523 11.25 14.57 -7.74
N THR A 524 10.99 14.80 -9.02
CA THR A 524 9.68 15.18 -9.57
C THR A 524 9.36 14.41 -10.86
N SER A 525 8.11 14.00 -11.03
CA SER A 525 7.59 13.20 -12.14
C SER A 525 6.97 14.03 -13.26
N THR A 526 6.52 15.23 -12.92
CA THR A 526 5.87 16.18 -13.82
C THR A 526 6.82 17.32 -14.14
N GLU A 527 6.66 17.95 -15.31
CA GLU A 527 7.37 19.20 -15.61
C GLU A 527 6.81 20.31 -14.70
N PRO A 528 7.62 20.88 -13.79
CA PRO A 528 7.15 21.92 -12.90
C PRO A 528 6.70 23.19 -13.65
N ALA A 529 7.17 23.36 -14.89
CA ALA A 529 6.78 24.42 -15.82
C ALA A 529 5.27 24.48 -16.08
N ALA A 530 4.58 23.34 -16.09
CA ALA A 530 3.14 23.28 -16.33
C ALA A 530 2.30 23.82 -15.16
N PHE A 531 2.89 23.93 -13.96
CA PHE A 531 2.17 24.29 -12.73
C PHE A 531 2.76 25.52 -12.02
N ILE A 532 3.90 26.02 -12.48
CA ILE A 532 4.59 27.17 -11.90
C ILE A 532 4.66 28.27 -12.95
N ALA A 533 3.82 29.30 -12.81
CA ALA A 533 3.72 30.42 -13.76
C ALA A 533 5.03 31.19 -13.94
N ASP A 534 5.88 31.26 -12.91
CA ASP A 534 7.21 31.89 -12.97
C ASP A 534 8.32 30.89 -12.64
N LEU A 535 8.78 30.19 -13.68
CA LEU A 535 9.90 29.23 -13.63
C LEU A 535 11.21 29.85 -13.10
N THR A 536 11.38 31.16 -13.19
CA THR A 536 12.57 31.86 -12.69
C THR A 536 12.60 31.92 -11.16
N ARG A 537 11.49 31.61 -10.49
CA ARG A 537 11.38 31.55 -9.02
C ARG A 537 11.42 30.13 -8.45
N SER A 538 11.63 29.13 -9.29
CA SER A 538 11.59 27.71 -8.92
C SER A 538 12.97 27.13 -8.60
N PRO A 539 13.09 26.15 -7.67
CA PRO A 539 14.33 25.45 -7.38
C PRO A 539 14.67 24.38 -8.44
N PHE A 540 13.73 24.04 -9.32
CA PHE A 540 13.87 22.98 -10.32
C PHE A 540 14.76 23.35 -11.52
N ASN A 541 15.20 24.61 -11.60
CA ASN A 541 16.04 25.15 -12.67
C ASN A 541 17.37 25.72 -12.14
N VAL A 542 17.74 25.39 -10.91
CA VAL A 542 19.01 25.81 -10.30
C VAL A 542 19.82 24.61 -9.87
N GLY A 543 21.15 24.75 -9.91
CA GLY A 543 22.06 23.62 -9.71
C GLY A 543 22.01 22.61 -10.86
N ARG A 544 22.27 21.34 -10.54
CA ARG A 544 22.23 20.24 -11.50
C ARG A 544 20.79 19.83 -11.76
N VAL A 545 20.40 19.74 -13.02
CA VAL A 545 19.15 19.13 -13.45
C VAL A 545 19.47 17.84 -14.20
N LEU A 546 18.94 16.72 -13.71
CA LEU A 546 19.13 15.38 -14.28
C LEU A 546 17.80 14.93 -14.88
N HIS A 547 17.79 14.63 -16.16
CA HIS A 547 16.60 14.15 -16.86
C HIS A 547 16.74 12.64 -17.10
N LEU A 548 16.01 11.84 -16.32
CA LEU A 548 15.97 10.40 -16.52
C LEU A 548 15.06 10.07 -17.71
N GLN A 549 15.63 9.34 -18.66
CA GLN A 549 14.96 8.87 -19.86
C GLN A 549 14.79 7.34 -19.83
N ASP A 550 14.01 6.84 -20.79
CA ASP A 550 13.90 5.41 -21.08
C ASP A 550 15.26 4.81 -21.44
N PHE A 551 15.43 3.52 -21.17
CA PHE A 551 16.64 2.81 -21.54
C PHE A 551 16.80 2.75 -23.06
N THR A 552 18.02 2.98 -23.53
CA THR A 552 18.35 2.74 -24.93
C THR A 552 18.35 1.24 -25.24
N PRO A 553 18.27 0.83 -26.53
CA PRO A 553 18.39 -0.57 -26.91
C PRO A 553 19.66 -1.25 -26.38
N GLU A 554 20.79 -0.52 -26.37
CA GLU A 554 22.07 -1.00 -25.86
C GLU A 554 22.04 -1.19 -24.33
N GLN A 555 21.37 -0.29 -23.62
CA GLN A 555 21.16 -0.38 -22.18
C GLN A 555 20.26 -1.57 -21.81
N ALA A 556 19.21 -1.82 -22.59
CA ALA A 556 18.36 -3.00 -22.42
C ALA A 556 19.09 -4.30 -22.81
N ALA A 557 19.97 -4.28 -23.80
CA ALA A 557 20.86 -5.41 -24.12
C ALA A 557 21.84 -5.71 -22.98
N THR A 558 22.47 -4.68 -22.42
CA THR A 558 23.32 -4.81 -21.23
C THR A 558 22.54 -5.42 -20.05
N LEU A 559 21.28 -5.03 -19.88
CA LEU A 559 20.41 -5.61 -18.85
C LEU A 559 20.09 -7.08 -19.13
N ASN A 560 19.84 -7.46 -20.38
CA ASN A 560 19.65 -8.85 -20.79
C ASN A 560 20.90 -9.70 -20.52
N GLU A 561 22.09 -9.21 -20.87
CA GLU A 561 23.38 -9.87 -20.60
C GLU A 561 23.60 -10.12 -19.10
N ARG A 562 23.34 -9.11 -18.26
CA ARG A 562 23.42 -9.24 -16.80
C ARG A 562 22.47 -10.28 -16.22
N ASN A 563 21.38 -10.56 -16.94
CA ASN A 563 20.41 -11.57 -16.58
C ASN A 563 20.69 -12.92 -17.24
N GLN A 564 21.94 -13.22 -17.61
CA GLN A 564 22.35 -14.48 -18.24
C GLN A 564 21.82 -14.64 -19.68
N SER A 565 21.57 -13.52 -20.37
CA SER A 565 21.12 -13.50 -21.77
C SER A 565 19.85 -14.33 -22.01
N LEU A 566 18.83 -14.09 -21.19
CA LEU A 566 17.54 -14.81 -21.24
C LEU A 566 16.91 -14.82 -22.64
N LEU A 567 17.06 -13.71 -23.36
CA LEU A 567 16.49 -13.52 -24.69
C LEU A 567 17.58 -13.42 -25.74
N ILE A 568 17.36 -14.05 -26.89
CA ILE A 568 18.18 -13.81 -28.10
C ILE A 568 17.90 -12.39 -28.64
N PRO A 569 18.79 -11.80 -29.47
CA PRO A 569 18.63 -10.42 -29.94
C PRO A 569 17.27 -10.10 -30.58
N GLU A 570 16.71 -11.03 -31.35
CA GLU A 570 15.40 -10.88 -32.01
C GLU A 570 14.27 -10.81 -30.99
N GLN A 571 14.30 -11.68 -29.96
CA GLN A 571 13.33 -11.70 -28.87
C GLN A 571 13.43 -10.46 -27.99
N LEU A 572 14.66 -9.99 -27.72
CA LEU A 572 14.89 -8.76 -26.99
C LEU A 572 14.36 -7.55 -27.77
N GLN A 573 14.55 -7.52 -29.08
CA GLN A 573 14.01 -6.47 -29.95
C GLN A 573 12.47 -6.48 -29.93
N GLU A 574 11.85 -7.67 -29.91
CA GLU A 574 10.41 -7.81 -29.78
C GLU A 574 9.90 -7.29 -28.42
N LEU A 575 10.57 -7.66 -27.32
CA LEU A 575 10.25 -7.15 -25.99
C LEU A 575 10.38 -5.63 -25.92
N GLN A 576 11.47 -5.07 -26.45
CA GLN A 576 11.68 -3.62 -26.54
C GLN A 576 10.60 -2.93 -27.38
N ARG A 577 10.06 -3.59 -28.41
CA ARG A 577 8.93 -3.05 -29.17
C ARG A 577 7.67 -2.96 -28.30
N TRP A 578 7.42 -3.98 -27.47
CA TRP A 578 6.27 -4.03 -26.57
C TRP A 578 6.35 -3.01 -25.44
N VAL A 579 7.44 -3.03 -24.67
CA VAL A 579 7.56 -2.22 -23.44
C VAL A 579 8.40 -0.95 -23.62
N GLY A 580 8.96 -0.73 -24.81
CA GLY A 580 9.89 0.37 -25.06
C GLY A 580 11.18 0.20 -24.25
N GLY A 581 11.80 1.33 -23.93
CA GLY A 581 12.88 1.39 -22.93
C GLY A 581 12.37 1.54 -21.49
N HIS A 582 11.10 1.26 -21.20
CA HIS A 582 10.52 1.55 -19.90
C HIS A 582 11.18 0.71 -18.78
N PRO A 583 11.91 1.31 -17.82
CA PRO A 583 12.73 0.57 -16.86
C PRO A 583 11.95 -0.43 -16.00
N TYR A 584 10.78 -0.02 -15.49
CA TYR A 584 9.93 -0.90 -14.68
C TYR A 584 9.37 -2.08 -15.48
N LEU A 585 8.82 -1.84 -16.68
CA LEU A 585 8.23 -2.89 -17.52
C LEU A 585 9.30 -3.86 -18.03
N LEU A 586 10.48 -3.38 -18.42
CA LEU A 586 11.61 -4.24 -18.78
C LEU A 586 12.04 -5.12 -17.61
N ARG A 587 12.16 -4.55 -16.40
CA ARG A 587 12.47 -5.33 -15.20
C ARG A 587 11.39 -6.40 -14.94
N GLN A 588 10.12 -6.02 -14.98
CA GLN A 588 9.01 -6.93 -14.75
C GLN A 588 8.98 -8.06 -15.78
N ALA A 589 9.24 -7.77 -17.05
CA ALA A 589 9.33 -8.78 -18.10
C ALA A 589 10.49 -9.75 -17.84
N PHE A 590 11.69 -9.25 -17.55
CA PHE A 590 12.83 -10.13 -17.23
C PHE A 590 12.57 -10.98 -15.98
N GLU A 591 11.92 -10.44 -14.97
CA GLU A 591 11.55 -11.17 -13.75
C GLU A 591 10.57 -12.32 -14.03
N LEU A 592 9.51 -12.06 -14.81
CA LEU A 592 8.52 -13.07 -15.20
C LEU A 592 9.14 -14.19 -16.07
N LEU A 593 10.06 -13.83 -16.96
CA LEU A 593 10.79 -14.77 -17.81
C LEU A 593 11.79 -15.61 -16.99
N THR A 594 12.53 -14.98 -16.06
CA THR A 594 13.51 -15.66 -15.20
C THR A 594 12.83 -16.67 -14.29
N THR A 595 11.67 -16.31 -13.73
CA THR A 595 10.88 -17.17 -12.84
C THR A 595 10.10 -18.25 -13.58
N ARG A 596 10.14 -18.26 -14.93
CA ARG A 596 9.37 -19.16 -15.81
C ARG A 596 7.87 -19.16 -15.54
N LEU A 597 7.36 -18.04 -15.01
CA LEU A 597 5.91 -17.82 -14.86
C LEU A 597 5.25 -17.60 -16.22
N TYR A 598 5.99 -17.02 -17.16
CA TYR A 598 5.61 -16.83 -18.55
C TYR A 598 6.79 -17.22 -19.45
N ASP A 599 6.49 -17.77 -20.63
CA ASP A 599 7.40 -17.66 -21.78
C ASP A 599 7.11 -16.36 -22.54
N LEU A 600 7.95 -16.02 -23.53
CA LEU A 600 7.83 -14.76 -24.24
C LEU A 600 6.52 -14.64 -25.02
N THR A 601 6.01 -15.74 -25.56
CA THR A 601 4.77 -15.78 -26.32
C THR A 601 3.58 -15.52 -25.39
N ALA A 602 3.46 -16.26 -24.29
CA ALA A 602 2.42 -16.08 -23.29
C ALA A 602 2.50 -14.70 -22.63
N LEU A 603 3.70 -14.15 -22.43
CA LEU A 603 3.90 -12.80 -21.91
C LEU A 603 3.20 -11.76 -22.79
N PHE A 604 3.35 -11.87 -24.12
CA PHE A 604 2.75 -10.94 -25.08
C PHE A 604 1.26 -11.19 -25.33
N GLU A 605 0.82 -12.45 -25.33
CA GLU A 605 -0.61 -12.80 -25.44
C GLU A 605 -1.43 -12.19 -24.30
N HIS A 606 -0.90 -12.20 -23.08
CA HIS A 606 -1.59 -11.67 -21.90
C HIS A 606 -1.16 -10.23 -21.53
N ALA A 607 -0.30 -9.58 -22.32
CA ALA A 607 0.32 -8.32 -21.95
C ALA A 607 -0.69 -7.20 -21.65
N THR A 608 -1.80 -7.13 -22.38
CA THR A 608 -2.85 -6.11 -22.21
C THR A 608 -3.95 -6.51 -21.20
N ASP A 609 -3.85 -7.68 -20.57
CA ASP A 609 -4.76 -8.05 -19.50
C ASP A 609 -4.50 -7.20 -18.24
N ILE A 610 -5.57 -6.63 -17.72
CA ILE A 610 -5.54 -5.80 -16.51
C ILE A 610 -5.14 -6.61 -15.25
N TYR A 611 -5.28 -7.94 -15.29
CA TYR A 611 -4.79 -8.87 -14.27
C TYR A 611 -3.59 -9.72 -14.74
N GLY A 612 -3.06 -9.45 -15.94
CA GLY A 612 -1.97 -10.19 -16.56
C GLY A 612 -0.57 -9.72 -16.14
N PRO A 613 0.47 -10.10 -16.91
CA PRO A 613 1.88 -9.81 -16.67
C PRO A 613 2.21 -8.39 -16.23
N PHE A 614 1.57 -7.39 -16.85
CA PHE A 614 1.80 -5.97 -16.57
C PHE A 614 0.62 -5.31 -15.82
N GLY A 615 -0.32 -6.10 -15.30
CA GLY A 615 -1.56 -5.63 -14.67
C GLY A 615 -1.34 -4.71 -13.47
N ASP A 616 -0.31 -4.95 -12.66
CA ASP A 616 0.07 -4.08 -11.53
C ASP A 616 0.45 -2.66 -11.98
N HIS A 617 1.00 -2.53 -13.18
CA HIS A 617 1.35 -1.24 -13.78
C HIS A 617 0.16 -0.58 -14.48
N LEU A 618 -0.62 -1.38 -15.24
CA LEU A 618 -1.70 -0.88 -16.07
C LEU A 618 -2.95 -0.49 -15.25
N ARG A 619 -3.23 -1.20 -14.14
CA ARG A 619 -4.39 -0.95 -13.28
C ARG A 619 -4.44 0.48 -12.71
N PRO A 620 -3.39 0.98 -12.03
CA PRO A 620 -3.41 2.35 -11.52
C PRO A 620 -3.58 3.41 -12.61
N LEU A 621 -3.03 3.17 -13.81
CA LEU A 621 -3.17 4.09 -14.94
C LEU A 621 -4.61 4.10 -15.46
N TRP A 622 -5.22 2.93 -15.64
CA TRP A 622 -6.61 2.79 -16.09
C TRP A 622 -7.61 3.34 -15.07
N PHE A 623 -7.47 2.95 -13.80
CA PHE A 623 -8.39 3.42 -12.75
C PHE A 623 -8.19 4.89 -12.45
N GLY A 624 -6.97 5.43 -12.53
CA GLY A 624 -6.74 6.87 -12.41
C GLY A 624 -7.42 7.69 -13.51
N LEU A 625 -7.50 7.15 -14.74
CA LEU A 625 -8.27 7.77 -15.82
C LEU A 625 -9.80 7.58 -15.66
N ASN A 626 -10.24 6.63 -14.85
CA ASN A 626 -11.66 6.34 -14.60
C ASN A 626 -12.17 6.74 -13.20
N SER A 627 -11.32 7.33 -12.37
CA SER A 627 -11.69 7.75 -11.02
C SER A 627 -12.47 9.07 -11.07
N LYS A 628 -13.79 8.99 -10.90
CA LYS A 628 -14.79 10.08 -10.91
C LYS A 628 -14.97 10.79 -12.27
N GLU A 629 -16.22 11.11 -12.59
CA GLU A 629 -16.63 11.96 -13.71
C GLU A 629 -16.17 13.42 -13.49
N ASN A 630 -14.86 13.65 -13.52
CA ASN A 630 -14.30 14.99 -13.57
C ASN A 630 -14.01 15.35 -15.02
N PHE A 631 -14.36 16.56 -15.43
CA PHE A 631 -14.11 17.08 -16.79
C PHE A 631 -12.66 16.86 -17.29
N GLU A 632 -11.70 16.86 -16.37
CA GLU A 632 -10.28 16.66 -16.67
C GLU A 632 -9.93 15.22 -17.11
N THR A 633 -10.56 14.19 -16.51
CA THR A 633 -10.26 12.79 -16.86
C THR A 633 -10.83 12.42 -18.23
N GLU A 634 -12.02 12.93 -18.57
CA GLU A 634 -12.60 12.78 -19.92
C GLU A 634 -11.78 13.51 -20.99
N SER A 635 -11.26 14.70 -20.68
CA SER A 635 -10.36 15.44 -21.57
C SER A 635 -9.07 14.65 -21.86
N MET A 636 -8.48 14.01 -20.84
CA MET A 636 -7.31 13.13 -21.04
C MET A 636 -7.63 11.89 -21.88
N LYS A 637 -8.79 11.25 -21.68
CA LYS A 637 -9.24 10.13 -22.54
C LYS A 637 -9.45 10.58 -23.98
N ALA A 638 -10.04 11.75 -24.20
CA ALA A 638 -10.21 12.33 -25.54
C ALA A 638 -8.85 12.57 -26.21
N GLY A 639 -7.88 13.10 -25.47
CA GLY A 639 -6.49 13.25 -25.92
C GLY A 639 -5.87 11.91 -26.33
N LEU A 640 -5.99 10.86 -25.50
CA LEU A 640 -5.49 9.52 -25.84
C LEU A 640 -6.16 8.93 -27.10
N ARG A 641 -7.48 9.10 -27.25
CA ARG A 641 -8.21 8.68 -28.47
C ARG A 641 -7.71 9.43 -29.70
N GLN A 642 -7.36 10.71 -29.57
CA GLN A 642 -6.83 11.51 -30.68
C GLN A 642 -5.42 11.07 -31.08
N VAL A 643 -4.56 10.80 -30.09
CA VAL A 643 -3.21 10.27 -30.31
C VAL A 643 -3.29 8.93 -31.03
N LEU A 644 -4.18 8.03 -30.58
CA LEU A 644 -4.39 6.72 -31.19
C LEU A 644 -4.83 6.80 -32.67
N LYS A 645 -5.71 7.76 -33.01
CA LYS A 645 -6.26 7.89 -34.37
C LYS A 645 -5.37 8.67 -35.33
N THR A 646 -4.68 9.70 -34.84
CA THR A 646 -4.07 10.73 -35.69
C THR A 646 -2.58 10.95 -35.44
N ASN A 647 -2.00 10.30 -34.41
CA ASN A 647 -0.65 10.60 -33.90
C ASN A 647 -0.47 12.10 -33.53
N LYS A 648 -1.56 12.74 -33.07
CA LYS A 648 -1.60 14.16 -32.67
C LYS A 648 -2.48 14.33 -31.43
N CYS A 649 -2.19 15.34 -30.64
CA CYS A 649 -3.05 15.84 -29.57
C CYS A 649 -3.26 17.34 -29.81
N ALA A 650 -4.49 17.76 -30.10
CA ALA A 650 -4.78 19.14 -30.48
C ALA A 650 -4.60 20.13 -29.32
N ASP A 651 -4.88 19.69 -28.10
CA ASP A 651 -4.67 20.48 -26.89
C ASP A 651 -3.28 20.18 -26.32
N GLU A 652 -2.40 21.19 -26.32
CA GLU A 652 -1.05 21.08 -25.78
C GLU A 652 -1.04 20.83 -24.27
N ASN A 653 -1.97 21.40 -23.50
CA ASN A 653 -2.05 21.18 -22.06
C ASN A 653 -2.42 19.72 -21.75
N ILE A 654 -3.36 19.15 -22.51
CA ILE A 654 -3.71 17.72 -22.40
C ILE A 654 -2.51 16.86 -22.79
N PHE A 655 -1.79 17.21 -23.85
CA PHE A 655 -0.57 16.51 -24.27
C PHE A 655 0.47 16.48 -23.14
N TYR A 656 0.80 17.63 -22.54
CA TYR A 656 1.76 17.71 -21.45
C TYR A 656 1.32 16.91 -20.21
N ARG A 657 0.02 16.89 -19.89
CA ARG A 657 -0.53 16.05 -18.81
C ARG A 657 -0.38 14.56 -19.10
N LEU A 658 -0.66 14.12 -20.33
CA LEU A 658 -0.47 12.73 -20.75
C LEU A 658 1.01 12.32 -20.75
N GLN A 659 1.90 13.23 -21.16
CA GLN A 659 3.35 13.02 -21.12
C GLN A 659 3.86 12.94 -19.67
N ALA A 660 3.36 13.81 -18.79
CA ALA A 660 3.68 13.80 -17.36
C ALA A 660 3.16 12.53 -16.64
N ALA A 661 2.00 12.01 -17.07
CA ALA A 661 1.51 10.71 -16.65
C ALA A 661 2.37 9.54 -17.16
N GLY A 662 3.27 9.79 -18.12
CA GLY A 662 4.17 8.80 -18.72
C GLY A 662 3.53 7.97 -19.83
N LEU A 663 2.39 8.39 -20.37
CA LEU A 663 1.59 7.63 -21.34
C LEU A 663 2.01 7.89 -22.79
N VAL A 664 2.39 9.14 -23.10
CA VAL A 664 2.76 9.59 -24.45
C VAL A 664 4.14 10.25 -24.48
N THR A 665 4.73 10.32 -25.68
CA THR A 665 6.03 10.95 -25.96
C THR A 665 5.96 11.75 -27.27
N GLY A 666 7.00 12.54 -27.55
CA GLY A 666 7.10 13.39 -28.74
C GLY A 666 6.65 14.82 -28.48
N ALA A 667 5.97 15.42 -29.45
CA ALA A 667 5.36 16.75 -29.36
C ALA A 667 3.86 16.65 -29.68
N ALA A 668 3.05 17.64 -29.28
CA ALA A 668 1.60 17.62 -29.53
C ALA A 668 1.23 17.41 -31.01
N SER A 669 2.04 17.92 -31.94
CA SER A 669 1.88 17.76 -33.40
C SER A 669 2.29 16.39 -33.97
N HIS A 670 3.05 15.60 -33.20
CA HIS A 670 3.57 14.27 -33.54
C HIS A 670 3.63 13.40 -32.27
N ALA A 671 2.47 13.25 -31.61
CA ALA A 671 2.33 12.56 -30.34
C ALA A 671 2.21 11.05 -30.58
N LYS A 672 2.93 10.26 -29.80
CA LYS A 672 2.86 8.78 -29.86
C LYS A 672 2.74 8.20 -28.46
N PHE A 673 2.12 7.03 -28.34
CA PHE A 673 2.23 6.26 -27.11
C PHE A 673 3.69 5.94 -26.81
N ARG A 674 4.04 5.93 -25.53
CA ARG A 674 5.42 5.67 -25.09
C ARG A 674 5.91 4.27 -25.47
N CYS A 675 5.02 3.30 -25.51
CA CYS A 675 5.29 1.93 -25.93
C CYS A 675 4.05 1.26 -26.52
N LEU A 676 4.24 0.16 -27.27
CA LEU A 676 3.17 -0.57 -27.93
C LEU A 676 2.18 -1.19 -26.92
N LEU A 677 2.67 -1.58 -25.73
CA LEU A 677 1.82 -2.07 -24.64
C LEU A 677 0.71 -1.06 -24.30
N TYR A 678 1.05 0.22 -24.15
CA TYR A 678 0.06 1.25 -23.85
C TYR A 678 -0.88 1.48 -25.03
N GLU A 679 -0.34 1.56 -26.24
CA GLU A 679 -1.14 1.74 -27.46
C GLU A 679 -2.23 0.66 -27.58
N LYS A 680 -1.85 -0.61 -27.41
CA LYS A 680 -2.80 -1.74 -27.43
C LYS A 680 -3.77 -1.72 -26.24
N PHE A 681 -3.25 -1.58 -25.01
CA PHE A 681 -4.06 -1.60 -23.79
C PHE A 681 -5.15 -0.52 -23.78
N PHE A 682 -4.78 0.73 -24.13
CA PHE A 682 -5.72 1.83 -24.22
C PHE A 682 -6.57 1.78 -25.49
N GLY A 683 -6.03 1.26 -26.60
CA GLY A 683 -6.79 1.03 -27.82
C GLY A 683 -7.99 0.11 -27.59
N GLU A 684 -7.77 -1.04 -26.97
CA GLU A 684 -8.83 -2.01 -26.64
C GLU A 684 -9.96 -1.41 -25.78
N ARG A 685 -9.63 -0.45 -24.90
CA ARG A 685 -10.54 0.04 -23.85
C ARG A 685 -11.12 1.43 -24.07
N LEU A 686 -10.54 2.23 -24.97
CA LEU A 686 -11.06 3.55 -25.34
C LEU A 686 -11.91 3.53 -26.61
N HIS A 687 -11.87 2.42 -27.37
CA HIS A 687 -12.73 2.14 -28.52
C HIS A 687 -14.05 1.43 -28.15
N ALA A 688 -14.10 0.77 -26.99
CA ALA A 688 -15.33 0.34 -26.33
C ALA A 688 -16.00 1.54 -25.63
#